data_AF-A0A947HT00-F1
#
_entry.id   AF-A0A947HT00-F1
#
_cell.length_a   1.000
_cell.length_b   1.000
_cell.length_c   1.000
_cell.angle_alpha   90.00
_cell.angle_beta   90.00
_cell.angle_gamma   90.00
#
_symmetry.space_group_name_H-M   'P 1'
#
loop_
_entity.id
_entity.type
_entity.pdbx_description
1 polymer ?
#
loop_
_entity_poly.entity_id
_entity_poly.type
_entity_poly.pdbx_seq_one_letter_code
_entity_poly.pdbx_strand_id
1 'polypeptide(L)'
;QVTARPPHLDDETTQVTARPPHLDDETTQVTARPPHLDDETTQVTARPPHLDDETTQVTARPPHLDDETTQVTARPPHLDGETTQVTARPLRPDEMSSTTPQLADGPTTPRRAPTPEEINVHQANRLNTLLPGNVPGLPAHTSVVPDSHTGPLHPNQMTVSQARRLMRTISAMRRTETGRAALAAIESGSVQVTMTPGIGSFSQGQRINLDPNLPDHHFTAGILAHEAHHAATQATTPARQGSSRDDYVNGMLRNEAESQARALEYHRESGSDGSRQFGHASYHAAYDAEIAAQRARTPAPSPAEAHRLAVEAGTRALQSEFGNAVPSTSIDETGGIRPGAPQNYLEHYGQDHDAGNPRTPTTGGTAGPTTHPTADQAAPSTTRHDQTDPHAVSRRPEDTETAAPRPEIAPPQRPGDRVTPRRDGGYDVDGPDGRSRLVQREDGTFERQYNERPRTPEEADARIRLTLQESRAQIAEQETRTRGSVDAAFEQAQSRGQDGIVVGKIILGAGGTAVQNYATHDPARRNARTTDGAPDVLAIAQGGDPWPARQGLIGQTAEALSKPGNGLVHQPDQFMPQGAGFARTDAIGASIAETRARTQMPVYPARISSVEAVPNGQPARYRVVVETQIRNPDGSTGTQRRTFFTNEVDVAMGPGPDRTLARDRVIAPERESQLVSTGHIVRGDGFLSTTPRAGERILVTGGGATAAWDTAHARAHGAEVDWIARPGTDELAILRPMTDARKRLLGQLERGEIAPEHQADAQRRLQEIDSQLEELALHGAPRADGTRMQNAGPFGPSNLPRNAATVEATRGQRSLKSITAIGEPITTGPNAGMVQVNFSDGSTGLYNRVVTAHGQDATARGGAEHLLRDIASDQGVRPIRARDEHGRETSDLIGLQVGDGIRVVGPAASANKWRDHMSADDGEYFGNAMNERAHGTGSRSRTEAEAAIASGQQPRVSSDSWGVPIGLETWADSYGKL
;
A
#
# COMPACT_ATOMS: atom_id res chain seq x y z
N GLN A 1 39.45 19.43 -51.26
CA GLN A 1 40.82 19.82 -50.84
C GLN A 1 40.75 21.16 -50.10
N VAL A 2 41.69 21.39 -49.18
CA VAL A 2 42.36 22.67 -48.81
C VAL A 2 41.77 23.99 -49.38
N THR A 3 41.54 25.08 -48.64
CA THR A 3 41.40 25.37 -47.18
C THR A 3 40.92 26.82 -47.01
N ALA A 4 40.26 27.15 -45.89
CA ALA A 4 40.30 28.49 -45.28
C ALA A 4 40.25 28.39 -43.75
N ARG A 5 40.85 29.36 -43.04
CA ARG A 5 40.62 29.65 -41.60
C ARG A 5 40.02 31.07 -41.45
N PRO A 6 39.90 31.62 -40.23
CA PRO A 6 38.64 32.10 -39.66
C PRO A 6 38.36 33.59 -39.96
N PRO A 7 37.30 34.14 -39.34
CA PRO A 7 37.41 35.46 -38.73
C PRO A 7 37.11 35.44 -37.22
N HIS A 8 37.51 36.53 -36.57
CA HIS A 8 37.31 36.92 -35.17
C HIS A 8 37.29 38.46 -35.18
N LEU A 9 36.65 39.10 -34.19
CA LEU A 9 36.54 40.56 -34.00
C LEU A 9 35.57 41.28 -34.98
N ASP A 10 34.94 42.43 -34.70
CA ASP A 10 34.47 43.07 -33.43
C ASP A 10 33.55 44.29 -33.78
N ASP A 11 32.92 44.88 -32.75
CA ASP A 11 32.58 46.32 -32.52
C ASP A 11 32.02 47.28 -33.61
N GLU A 12 30.90 47.93 -33.25
CA GLU A 12 30.76 49.41 -33.08
C GLU A 12 29.75 49.67 -31.92
N THR A 13 29.84 50.56 -30.91
CA THR A 13 30.72 51.66 -30.41
C THR A 13 30.37 53.12 -30.74
N THR A 14 29.50 53.77 -29.93
CA THR A 14 29.41 55.25 -29.72
C THR A 14 28.63 55.53 -28.41
N GLN A 15 29.04 56.29 -27.37
CA GLN A 15 29.82 57.54 -27.16
C GLN A 15 29.06 58.87 -27.37
N VAL A 16 28.42 59.41 -26.31
CA VAL A 16 28.04 60.85 -26.21
C VAL A 16 28.25 61.39 -24.79
N THR A 17 28.78 62.61 -24.68
CA THR A 17 29.22 63.29 -23.45
C THR A 17 28.21 64.34 -22.96
N ALA A 18 28.06 64.53 -21.63
CA ALA A 18 27.49 65.76 -21.06
C ALA A 18 27.99 66.10 -19.63
N ARG A 19 28.35 67.38 -19.44
CA ARG A 19 28.67 68.20 -18.23
C ARG A 19 28.53 69.68 -18.69
N PRO A 20 28.75 70.75 -17.89
CA PRO A 20 29.01 70.92 -16.45
C PRO A 20 27.81 71.70 -15.79
N PRO A 21 27.86 72.56 -14.74
CA PRO A 21 28.94 73.03 -13.82
C PRO A 21 28.49 73.09 -12.31
N HIS A 22 29.13 73.68 -11.28
CA HIS A 22 30.53 74.03 -10.91
C HIS A 22 30.62 74.24 -9.36
N LEU A 23 31.79 73.99 -8.72
CA LEU A 23 32.24 74.51 -7.40
C LEU A 23 31.44 74.08 -6.13
N ASP A 24 31.99 73.96 -4.90
CA ASP A 24 33.37 74.08 -4.37
C ASP A 24 33.61 73.08 -3.19
N ASP A 25 34.87 72.65 -3.02
CA ASP A 25 35.68 72.34 -1.80
C ASP A 25 35.08 71.81 -0.46
N GLU A 26 35.82 71.12 0.43
CA GLU A 26 37.28 71.06 0.66
C GLU A 26 37.92 69.64 0.60
N THR A 27 39.26 69.62 0.63
CA THR A 27 40.10 68.42 0.69
C THR A 27 40.81 68.28 2.05
N THR A 28 41.32 67.09 2.36
CA THR A 28 42.58 66.91 3.11
C THR A 28 43.17 65.53 2.76
N GLN A 29 44.49 65.46 2.53
CA GLN A 29 45.23 64.21 2.29
C GLN A 29 45.75 63.62 3.61
N VAL A 30 46.44 62.47 3.70
CA VAL A 30 47.83 62.21 3.22
C VAL A 30 48.02 60.73 2.79
N THR A 31 49.00 60.50 1.91
CA THR A 31 49.65 59.21 1.53
C THR A 31 50.08 58.31 2.73
N ALA A 32 50.39 57.01 2.58
CA ALA A 32 51.16 56.34 1.51
C ALA A 32 50.93 54.80 1.33
N ARG A 33 51.72 54.19 0.42
CA ARG A 33 51.93 52.74 0.12
C ARG A 33 53.45 52.42 0.17
N PRO A 34 53.95 51.16 0.12
CA PRO A 34 53.46 49.85 0.60
C PRO A 34 54.35 49.45 1.83
N PRO A 35 55.05 48.28 2.01
CA PRO A 35 54.97 46.89 1.46
C PRO A 35 53.64 46.15 1.79
N HIS A 36 53.40 44.83 1.60
CA HIS A 36 54.10 43.63 1.06
C HIS A 36 55.00 42.73 1.97
N LEU A 37 54.85 41.40 1.78
CA LEU A 37 55.49 40.25 2.48
C LEU A 37 54.97 39.98 3.91
N ASP A 38 54.84 38.75 4.42
CA ASP A 38 54.75 37.38 3.84
C ASP A 38 54.07 36.44 4.88
N ASP A 39 54.05 35.12 4.66
CA ASP A 39 53.35 34.07 5.44
C ASP A 39 53.90 33.75 6.88
N GLU A 40 53.18 32.82 7.55
CA GLU A 40 53.57 31.97 8.71
C GLU A 40 53.28 32.42 10.18
N THR A 41 52.17 31.88 10.71
CA THR A 41 51.96 31.20 12.02
C THR A 41 52.89 31.42 13.24
N THR A 42 52.30 31.58 14.46
CA THR A 42 52.47 30.63 15.63
C THR A 42 51.66 30.99 16.91
N GLN A 43 50.81 30.03 17.32
CA GLN A 43 50.21 29.61 18.63
C GLN A 43 50.31 30.35 20.02
N VAL A 44 49.15 30.37 20.74
CA VAL A 44 48.88 29.92 22.16
C VAL A 44 49.37 30.83 23.35
N THR A 45 48.72 31.04 24.53
CA THR A 45 47.80 30.24 25.42
C THR A 45 46.83 31.08 26.32
N ALA A 46 45.72 30.47 26.78
CA ALA A 46 45.05 30.56 28.12
C ALA A 46 44.27 31.82 28.65
N ARG A 47 43.29 31.54 29.54
CA ARG A 47 42.39 32.43 30.36
C ARG A 47 42.77 32.36 31.87
N PRO A 48 42.16 33.07 32.88
CA PRO A 48 40.96 33.98 32.96
C PRO A 48 41.31 35.31 33.72
N PRO A 49 40.53 35.99 34.63
CA PRO A 49 39.07 36.03 34.98
C PRO A 49 38.41 37.43 35.30
N HIS A 50 37.06 37.45 35.40
CA HIS A 50 36.13 38.18 36.33
C HIS A 50 36.09 39.73 36.60
N LEU A 51 34.84 40.27 36.52
CA LEU A 51 34.20 41.44 37.22
C LEU A 51 34.68 42.89 36.86
N ASP A 52 33.88 43.99 36.92
CA ASP A 52 32.45 44.26 37.25
C ASP A 52 31.89 45.55 36.53
N ASP A 53 30.63 45.96 36.79
CA ASP A 53 29.79 46.97 36.06
C ASP A 53 29.99 48.49 36.34
N GLU A 54 29.54 49.40 35.44
CA GLU A 54 28.48 50.44 35.67
C GLU A 54 28.14 51.35 34.41
N THR A 55 27.14 52.27 34.49
CA THR A 55 26.42 52.90 33.34
C THR A 55 26.18 54.43 33.40
N THR A 56 25.81 55.10 32.27
CA THR A 56 25.22 56.49 32.20
C THR A 56 24.53 56.79 30.84
N GLN A 57 23.57 57.74 30.75
CA GLN A 57 22.81 58.18 29.54
C GLN A 57 22.76 59.71 29.29
N VAL A 58 22.38 60.18 28.07
CA VAL A 58 21.86 61.55 27.74
C VAL A 58 20.84 61.50 26.56
N THR A 59 19.95 62.50 26.40
CA THR A 59 18.74 62.52 25.52
C THR A 59 18.53 63.83 24.72
N ALA A 60 17.82 63.83 23.57
CA ALA A 60 17.27 65.03 22.87
C ALA A 60 16.04 64.73 21.93
N ARG A 61 15.32 65.75 21.39
CA ARG A 61 14.00 65.64 20.68
C ARG A 61 13.73 66.72 19.55
N PRO A 62 12.62 66.63 18.76
CA PRO A 62 12.41 67.32 17.45
C PRO A 62 11.18 68.30 17.35
N PRO A 63 10.86 68.84 16.14
CA PRO A 63 9.53 69.34 15.70
C PRO A 63 8.94 68.60 14.45
N HIS A 64 7.64 68.17 14.44
CA HIS A 64 6.40 68.77 13.84
C HIS A 64 6.26 68.73 12.28
N LEU A 65 5.31 67.98 11.68
CA LEU A 65 3.85 68.20 11.38
C LEU A 65 3.58 69.20 10.21
N ASP A 66 2.62 69.00 9.29
CA ASP A 66 1.13 68.98 9.46
C ASP A 66 0.33 67.89 8.67
N ASP A 67 -1.00 67.89 8.85
CA ASP A 67 -2.01 66.92 8.38
C ASP A 67 -2.86 67.35 7.14
N GLU A 68 -3.56 66.39 6.51
CA GLU A 68 -5.01 66.53 6.24
C GLU A 68 -5.73 65.19 6.47
N THR A 69 -7.04 65.23 6.79
CA THR A 69 -7.79 64.06 7.28
C THR A 69 -9.22 63.96 6.72
N THR A 70 -9.81 62.76 6.79
CA THR A 70 -11.26 62.59 7.01
C THR A 70 -11.51 61.28 7.76
N GLN A 71 -12.28 61.35 8.85
CA GLN A 71 -12.83 60.18 9.57
C GLN A 71 -14.35 60.29 9.66
N VAL A 72 -15.02 59.15 9.87
CA VAL A 72 -16.17 59.06 10.79
C VAL A 72 -15.96 57.84 11.69
N THR A 73 -16.34 57.93 12.97
CA THR A 73 -15.88 57.04 14.05
C THR A 73 -17.04 56.35 14.77
N ALA A 74 -16.80 55.16 15.35
CA ALA A 74 -17.61 54.59 16.43
C ALA A 74 -16.74 53.70 17.36
N ARG A 75 -17.00 53.76 18.67
CA ARG A 75 -16.24 53.14 19.79
C ARG A 75 -17.10 53.22 21.09
N PRO A 76 -16.75 52.54 22.19
CA PRO A 76 -16.32 51.14 22.39
C PRO A 76 -17.27 50.45 23.43
N PRO A 77 -16.88 49.40 24.21
CA PRO A 77 -15.93 49.51 25.33
C PRO A 77 -14.93 48.34 25.51
N HIS A 78 -13.88 48.59 26.33
CA HIS A 78 -13.00 47.74 27.18
C HIS A 78 -12.97 46.19 27.05
N LEU A 79 -11.87 45.47 27.36
CA LEU A 79 -10.92 45.61 28.49
C LEU A 79 -9.41 45.46 28.12
N ASP A 80 -8.55 45.52 29.13
CA ASP A 80 -7.14 45.96 29.11
C ASP A 80 -6.06 44.86 29.37
N GLY A 81 -4.76 45.22 29.21
CA GLY A 81 -3.53 44.41 29.46
C GLY A 81 -2.66 44.19 28.18
N GLU A 82 -1.44 44.73 27.96
CA GLU A 82 -0.13 44.77 28.70
C GLU A 82 0.62 43.41 28.71
N THR A 83 1.96 43.25 28.46
CA THR A 83 3.14 44.14 28.63
C THR A 83 4.09 44.35 27.38
N THR A 84 5.42 44.01 27.40
CA THR A 84 6.49 44.64 26.53
C THR A 84 7.90 43.93 26.48
N GLN A 85 8.65 44.01 25.34
CA GLN A 85 10.11 43.71 25.05
C GLN A 85 10.78 42.29 25.25
N VAL A 86 11.04 41.48 24.17
CA VAL A 86 11.66 40.11 24.27
C VAL A 86 13.12 39.82 23.79
N THR A 87 13.73 40.39 22.73
CA THR A 87 14.88 39.75 22.00
C THR A 87 15.97 39.07 22.86
N ALA A 88 16.57 37.97 22.37
CA ALA A 88 18.00 37.70 22.65
C ALA A 88 18.72 36.82 21.60
N ARG A 89 19.60 37.44 20.81
CA ARG A 89 20.76 36.87 20.06
C ARG A 89 21.69 38.06 19.70
N PRO A 90 23.02 37.92 19.45
CA PRO A 90 23.57 36.85 18.59
C PRO A 90 25.02 36.35 18.87
N LEU A 91 25.48 35.44 17.98
CA LEU A 91 26.87 35.19 17.52
C LEU A 91 27.92 34.42 18.37
N ARG A 92 28.84 33.79 17.62
CA ARG A 92 30.16 33.21 18.00
C ARG A 92 31.27 34.05 17.33
N PRO A 93 32.58 33.80 17.59
CA PRO A 93 33.33 32.88 16.71
C PRO A 93 34.38 31.95 17.40
N ASP A 94 34.61 30.76 16.78
CA ASP A 94 35.89 30.16 16.31
C ASP A 94 37.11 29.95 17.28
N GLU A 95 38.06 29.00 17.10
CA GLU A 95 38.24 27.90 16.12
C GLU A 95 39.14 26.73 16.66
N MET A 96 39.11 25.58 15.96
CA MET A 96 40.06 24.43 15.85
C MET A 96 40.99 23.91 16.99
N SER A 97 40.92 22.57 17.19
CA SER A 97 42.00 21.60 17.52
C SER A 97 42.84 21.73 18.81
N SER A 98 43.35 20.65 19.45
CA SER A 98 43.05 19.19 19.38
C SER A 98 43.84 18.44 20.48
N THR A 99 43.28 17.40 21.12
CA THR A 99 43.90 16.05 21.39
C THR A 99 43.11 15.20 22.39
N THR A 100 43.21 13.87 22.22
CA THR A 100 42.65 12.74 23.01
C THR A 100 43.62 12.26 24.13
N PRO A 101 43.35 11.24 25.00
CA PRO A 101 42.18 10.32 25.12
C PRO A 101 41.66 9.94 26.56
N GLN A 102 40.56 9.14 26.58
CA GLN A 102 40.26 7.97 27.46
C GLN A 102 39.66 8.04 28.90
N LEU A 103 38.49 7.37 29.03
CA LEU A 103 38.01 6.39 30.06
C LEU A 103 37.62 6.78 31.51
N ALA A 104 36.34 6.57 31.85
CA ALA A 104 35.84 5.88 33.08
C ALA A 104 34.30 5.66 33.07
N ASP A 105 33.83 4.50 33.58
CA ASP A 105 32.43 4.24 34.02
C ASP A 105 32.25 4.64 35.52
N GLY A 106 31.06 4.82 36.14
CA GLY A 106 29.67 4.45 35.80
C GLY A 106 28.61 5.21 36.67
N PRO A 107 27.34 4.74 36.84
CA PRO A 107 26.17 5.66 36.80
C PRO A 107 25.11 5.58 37.95
N THR A 108 23.96 6.28 37.75
CA THR A 108 22.60 6.19 38.39
C THR A 108 22.26 7.15 39.56
N THR A 109 21.02 7.68 39.76
CA THR A 109 19.77 7.76 38.93
C THR A 109 18.81 8.88 39.41
N PRO A 110 17.97 9.49 38.53
CA PRO A 110 16.85 10.37 38.88
C PRO A 110 15.49 9.64 39.03
N ARG A 111 14.41 10.38 39.38
CA ARG A 111 13.05 9.83 39.61
C ARG A 111 12.38 9.34 38.30
N ARG A 112 11.71 8.19 38.40
CA ARG A 112 11.30 7.30 37.29
C ARG A 112 9.97 7.69 36.61
N ALA A 113 9.87 7.42 35.32
CA ALA A 113 8.61 7.41 34.56
C ALA A 113 7.66 6.27 35.02
N PRO A 114 6.33 6.39 34.86
CA PRO A 114 5.39 5.32 35.19
C PRO A 114 5.66 4.06 34.35
N THR A 115 5.63 2.91 35.02
CA THR A 115 5.94 1.61 34.43
C THR A 115 4.81 1.11 33.50
N PRO A 116 5.12 0.14 32.61
CA PRO A 116 4.10 -0.61 31.88
C PRO A 116 3.04 -1.24 32.81
N GLU A 117 3.41 -1.59 34.04
CA GLU A 117 2.50 -2.11 35.07
C GLU A 117 1.56 -1.03 35.61
N GLU A 118 2.05 0.14 36.01
CA GLU A 118 1.20 1.28 36.43
C GLU A 118 0.26 1.74 35.30
N ILE A 119 0.73 1.69 34.05
CA ILE A 119 -0.09 1.91 32.85
C ILE A 119 -1.18 0.84 32.71
N ASN A 120 -0.86 -0.44 32.96
CA ASN A 120 -1.82 -1.54 32.86
C ASN A 120 -2.88 -1.49 33.99
N VAL A 121 -2.48 -1.13 35.22
CA VAL A 121 -3.39 -0.84 36.35
C VAL A 121 -4.39 0.26 36.00
N HIS A 122 -3.93 1.35 35.38
CA HIS A 122 -4.83 2.41 34.92
C HIS A 122 -5.81 1.93 33.83
N GLN A 123 -5.34 1.07 32.90
CA GLN A 123 -6.18 0.48 31.87
C GLN A 123 -7.22 -0.50 32.43
N ALA A 124 -6.88 -1.27 33.46
CA ALA A 124 -7.80 -2.14 34.18
C ALA A 124 -8.94 -1.33 34.81
N ASN A 125 -8.61 -0.30 35.57
CA ASN A 125 -9.60 0.60 36.20
C ASN A 125 -10.55 1.23 35.15
N ARG A 126 -10.04 1.64 33.99
CA ARG A 126 -10.89 2.18 32.91
C ARG A 126 -11.83 1.14 32.29
N LEU A 127 -11.39 -0.11 32.16
CA LEU A 127 -12.21 -1.17 31.53
C LEU A 127 -13.29 -1.73 32.47
N ASN A 128 -13.06 -1.74 33.79
CA ASN A 128 -14.11 -2.05 34.79
C ASN A 128 -15.37 -1.19 34.57
N THR A 129 -15.22 0.11 34.28
CA THR A 129 -16.34 1.03 34.03
C THR A 129 -17.01 0.85 32.66
N LEU A 130 -16.29 0.32 31.66
CA LEU A 130 -16.76 0.29 30.26
C LEU A 130 -17.48 -1.01 29.87
N LEU A 131 -17.12 -2.17 30.44
CA LEU A 131 -17.68 -3.45 30.00
C LEU A 131 -19.18 -3.65 30.31
N PRO A 132 -19.70 -3.37 31.53
CA PRO A 132 -21.06 -3.77 31.91
C PRO A 132 -22.22 -3.10 31.15
N GLY A 133 -21.93 -2.07 30.34
CA GLY A 133 -22.91 -1.42 29.46
C GLY A 133 -22.69 -1.65 27.96
N ASN A 134 -21.64 -2.37 27.56
CA ASN A 134 -21.26 -2.56 26.15
C ASN A 134 -21.27 -4.03 25.68
N VAL A 135 -21.23 -4.98 26.61
CA VAL A 135 -21.26 -6.43 26.33
C VAL A 135 -22.61 -6.99 26.80
N PRO A 136 -23.48 -7.46 25.89
CA PRO A 136 -24.75 -8.09 26.24
C PRO A 136 -24.60 -9.28 27.20
N GLY A 137 -25.52 -9.38 28.17
CA GLY A 137 -25.55 -10.47 29.15
C GLY A 137 -24.44 -10.47 30.20
N LEU A 138 -23.46 -9.56 30.15
CA LEU A 138 -22.30 -9.56 31.05
C LEU A 138 -22.69 -9.09 32.48
N PRO A 139 -22.29 -9.80 33.56
CA PRO A 139 -22.61 -9.39 34.93
C PRO A 139 -22.05 -8.03 35.33
N ALA A 140 -22.82 -7.24 36.06
CA ALA A 140 -22.40 -5.93 36.57
C ALA A 140 -21.21 -5.96 37.53
N HIS A 141 -20.95 -7.11 38.19
CA HIS A 141 -19.81 -7.34 39.07
C HIS A 141 -18.57 -7.90 38.34
N THR A 142 -18.54 -7.89 37.00
CA THR A 142 -17.37 -8.34 36.22
C THR A 142 -16.18 -7.42 36.49
N SER A 143 -15.03 -8.01 36.87
CA SER A 143 -13.83 -7.26 37.25
C SER A 143 -12.72 -7.40 36.21
N VAL A 144 -12.06 -6.28 35.88
CA VAL A 144 -10.86 -6.25 35.05
C VAL A 144 -9.64 -6.00 35.94
N VAL A 145 -8.63 -6.87 35.85
CA VAL A 145 -7.34 -6.75 36.54
C VAL A 145 -6.21 -6.46 35.56
N PRO A 146 -5.03 -5.99 36.02
CA PRO A 146 -3.88 -5.78 35.15
C PRO A 146 -3.41 -7.09 34.51
N ASP A 147 -2.82 -7.03 33.32
CA ASP A 147 -2.16 -8.19 32.69
C ASP A 147 -0.94 -8.70 33.50
N SER A 148 -0.44 -7.94 34.50
CA SER A 148 0.60 -8.38 35.45
C SER A 148 0.07 -9.10 36.69
N HIS A 149 -1.25 -9.36 36.78
CA HIS A 149 -1.83 -10.07 37.92
C HIS A 149 -1.30 -11.51 38.02
N THR A 150 -0.64 -11.84 39.14
CA THR A 150 0.04 -13.13 39.37
C THR A 150 -0.81 -14.18 40.10
N GLY A 151 -2.04 -13.84 40.49
CA GLY A 151 -2.99 -14.78 41.09
C GLY A 151 -3.85 -15.53 40.06
N PRO A 152 -4.51 -16.63 40.45
CA PRO A 152 -5.54 -17.26 39.62
C PRO A 152 -6.77 -16.34 39.53
N LEU A 153 -7.23 -16.06 38.32
CA LEU A 153 -8.42 -15.23 38.07
C LEU A 153 -9.67 -15.89 38.67
N HIS A 154 -10.44 -15.11 39.42
CA HIS A 154 -11.72 -15.52 40.00
C HIS A 154 -12.87 -15.53 38.95
N PRO A 155 -14.03 -16.17 39.23
CA PRO A 155 -15.17 -16.16 38.32
C PRO A 155 -15.67 -14.73 38.01
N ASN A 156 -15.84 -14.42 36.73
CA ASN A 156 -16.10 -13.08 36.18
C ASN A 156 -14.97 -12.06 36.41
N GLN A 157 -13.73 -12.53 36.58
CA GLN A 157 -12.52 -11.72 36.56
C GLN A 157 -11.73 -12.00 35.29
N MET A 158 -11.19 -10.93 34.66
CA MET A 158 -10.43 -11.03 33.42
C MET A 158 -9.30 -10.00 33.38
N THR A 159 -8.27 -10.23 32.56
CA THR A 159 -7.20 -9.23 32.37
C THR A 159 -7.61 -8.14 31.38
N VAL A 160 -6.88 -7.02 31.36
CA VAL A 160 -7.01 -5.92 30.38
C VAL A 160 -7.00 -6.45 28.92
N SER A 161 -6.14 -7.41 28.60
CA SER A 161 -6.04 -8.00 27.27
C SER A 161 -7.21 -8.92 26.91
N GLN A 162 -7.77 -9.65 27.89
CA GLN A 162 -8.98 -10.45 27.73
C GLN A 162 -10.23 -9.56 27.55
N ALA A 163 -10.38 -8.51 28.37
CA ALA A 163 -11.45 -7.51 28.23
C ALA A 163 -11.51 -6.86 26.83
N ARG A 164 -10.33 -6.55 26.26
CA ARG A 164 -10.21 -6.02 24.89
C ARG A 164 -10.58 -7.05 23.81
N ARG A 165 -10.34 -8.34 24.04
CA ARG A 165 -10.74 -9.44 23.14
C ARG A 165 -12.28 -9.57 23.10
N LEU A 166 -12.92 -9.53 24.26
CA LEU A 166 -14.39 -9.56 24.39
C LEU A 166 -15.05 -8.37 23.67
N MET A 167 -14.56 -7.15 23.88
CA MET A 167 -15.09 -5.97 23.16
C MET A 167 -14.97 -6.11 21.63
N ARG A 168 -13.85 -6.64 21.10
CA ARG A 168 -13.73 -6.93 19.67
C ARG A 168 -14.69 -8.02 19.20
N THR A 169 -14.97 -9.03 20.03
CA THR A 169 -15.92 -10.13 19.75
C THR A 169 -17.31 -9.56 19.48
N ILE A 170 -17.85 -8.75 20.39
CA ILE A 170 -19.17 -8.11 20.24
C ILE A 170 -19.19 -7.18 19.01
N SER A 171 -18.12 -6.41 18.78
CA SER A 171 -17.98 -5.58 17.57
C SER A 171 -17.95 -6.39 16.27
N ALA A 172 -17.45 -7.63 16.28
CA ALA A 172 -17.41 -8.51 15.12
C ALA A 172 -18.76 -9.21 14.89
N MET A 173 -19.48 -9.59 15.95
CA MET A 173 -20.84 -10.13 15.86
C MET A 173 -21.83 -9.11 15.28
N ARG A 174 -21.75 -7.83 15.71
CA ARG A 174 -22.60 -6.74 15.21
C ARG A 174 -22.51 -6.46 13.70
N ARG A 175 -21.47 -6.95 13.01
CA ARG A 175 -21.29 -6.81 11.54
C ARG A 175 -21.96 -7.92 10.71
N THR A 176 -22.59 -8.89 11.36
CA THR A 176 -23.22 -10.06 10.72
C THR A 176 -24.71 -10.13 11.07
N GLU A 177 -25.53 -10.81 10.29
CA GLU A 177 -26.93 -11.11 10.63
C GLU A 177 -27.02 -12.18 11.73
N THR A 178 -26.36 -13.32 11.57
CA THR A 178 -26.31 -14.39 12.58
C THR A 178 -25.70 -13.91 13.90
N GLY A 179 -24.63 -13.10 13.86
CA GLY A 179 -24.06 -12.51 15.08
C GLY A 179 -24.93 -11.43 15.72
N ARG A 180 -25.70 -10.64 14.95
CA ARG A 180 -26.72 -9.74 15.50
C ARG A 180 -27.87 -10.52 16.14
N ALA A 181 -28.32 -11.60 15.51
CA ALA A 181 -29.36 -12.50 16.03
C ALA A 181 -28.93 -13.18 17.34
N ALA A 182 -27.69 -13.67 17.42
CA ALA A 182 -27.12 -14.25 18.64
C ALA A 182 -27.05 -13.24 19.80
N LEU A 183 -26.61 -11.99 19.53
CA LEU A 183 -26.62 -10.94 20.57
C LEU A 183 -28.05 -10.59 21.00
N ALA A 184 -29.00 -10.45 20.06
CA ALA A 184 -30.40 -10.19 20.39
C ALA A 184 -31.05 -11.34 21.18
N ALA A 185 -30.65 -12.59 20.94
CA ALA A 185 -31.08 -13.75 21.72
C ALA A 185 -30.54 -13.72 23.16
N ILE A 186 -29.27 -13.31 23.36
CA ILE A 186 -28.68 -13.10 24.69
C ILE A 186 -29.44 -12.00 25.46
N GLU A 187 -29.72 -10.87 24.80
CA GLU A 187 -30.45 -9.72 25.39
C GLU A 187 -31.90 -10.08 25.75
N SER A 188 -32.63 -10.74 24.85
CA SER A 188 -34.05 -11.07 25.05
C SER A 188 -34.30 -12.30 25.93
N GLY A 189 -33.42 -13.31 25.88
CA GLY A 189 -33.53 -14.54 26.69
C GLY A 189 -33.13 -14.38 28.16
N SER A 190 -32.73 -13.17 28.59
CA SER A 190 -32.14 -12.90 29.91
C SER A 190 -30.89 -13.75 30.20
N VAL A 191 -30.07 -14.02 29.17
CA VAL A 191 -28.95 -14.96 29.25
C VAL A 191 -27.73 -14.28 29.86
N GLN A 192 -27.16 -14.86 30.92
CA GLN A 192 -25.97 -14.34 31.57
C GLN A 192 -24.69 -14.90 30.92
N VAL A 193 -23.86 -14.00 30.36
CA VAL A 193 -22.56 -14.33 29.76
C VAL A 193 -21.47 -14.22 30.83
N THR A 194 -21.09 -15.35 31.41
CA THR A 194 -20.08 -15.45 32.48
C THR A 194 -18.70 -15.80 31.92
N MET A 195 -17.65 -15.41 32.64
CA MET A 195 -16.25 -15.61 32.26
C MET A 195 -15.54 -16.38 33.35
N THR A 196 -15.35 -17.69 33.16
CA THR A 196 -14.63 -18.56 34.10
C THR A 196 -13.53 -19.30 33.33
N PRO A 197 -12.23 -19.04 33.57
CA PRO A 197 -11.14 -19.73 32.90
C PRO A 197 -11.09 -21.23 33.22
N GLY A 198 -10.68 -22.05 32.24
CA GLY A 198 -10.29 -23.43 32.45
C GLY A 198 -11.44 -24.44 32.59
N ILE A 199 -12.70 -23.98 32.52
CA ILE A 199 -13.89 -24.87 32.46
C ILE A 199 -14.51 -24.94 31.06
N GLY A 200 -13.87 -24.32 30.07
CA GLY A 200 -14.34 -24.28 28.68
C GLY A 200 -15.51 -23.31 28.44
N SER A 201 -16.01 -23.32 27.22
CA SER A 201 -17.24 -22.61 26.83
C SER A 201 -18.40 -23.59 26.75
N PHE A 202 -19.56 -23.19 27.25
CA PHE A 202 -20.79 -23.99 27.22
C PHE A 202 -22.03 -23.17 27.61
N SER A 203 -23.19 -23.58 27.11
CA SER A 203 -24.52 -23.11 27.49
C SER A 203 -25.16 -24.06 28.52
N GLN A 204 -25.68 -23.54 29.63
CA GLN A 204 -26.35 -24.32 30.68
C GLN A 204 -27.47 -23.48 31.34
N GLY A 205 -28.72 -23.75 30.99
CA GLY A 205 -29.84 -22.90 31.41
C GLY A 205 -29.71 -21.51 30.77
N GLN A 206 -30.17 -20.47 31.48
CA GLN A 206 -29.98 -19.06 31.08
C GLN A 206 -28.55 -18.53 31.34
N ARG A 207 -27.52 -19.39 31.24
CA ARG A 207 -26.11 -19.04 31.43
C ARG A 207 -25.27 -19.57 30.28
N ILE A 208 -24.40 -18.72 29.75
CA ILE A 208 -23.28 -19.10 28.89
C ILE A 208 -22.01 -18.88 29.70
N ASN A 209 -21.12 -19.88 29.80
CA ASN A 209 -19.72 -19.63 30.12
C ASN A 209 -18.95 -19.47 28.82
N LEU A 210 -18.08 -18.48 28.74
CA LEU A 210 -17.16 -18.28 27.63
C LEU A 210 -15.75 -18.22 28.20
N ASP A 211 -14.85 -19.09 27.73
CA ASP A 211 -13.47 -19.09 28.26
C ASP A 211 -12.73 -17.82 27.75
N PRO A 212 -12.20 -16.97 28.64
CA PRO A 212 -11.52 -15.74 28.22
C PRO A 212 -10.18 -15.97 27.51
N ASN A 213 -9.67 -17.21 27.49
CA ASN A 213 -8.41 -17.58 26.83
C ASN A 213 -8.57 -18.04 25.37
N LEU A 214 -9.80 -18.03 24.81
CA LEU A 214 -10.06 -18.43 23.42
C LEU A 214 -9.17 -17.69 22.40
N PRO A 215 -8.70 -18.37 21.34
CA PRO A 215 -7.50 -18.00 20.58
C PRO A 215 -7.60 -16.64 19.88
N ASP A 216 -8.77 -16.27 19.37
CA ASP A 216 -9.06 -14.94 18.82
C ASP A 216 -10.56 -14.59 18.89
N HIS A 217 -10.89 -13.32 18.67
CA HIS A 217 -12.24 -12.78 18.79
C HIS A 217 -13.27 -13.27 17.76
N HIS A 218 -12.88 -13.71 16.56
CA HIS A 218 -13.80 -14.32 15.59
C HIS A 218 -14.11 -15.77 15.97
N PHE A 219 -13.12 -16.54 16.44
CA PHE A 219 -13.39 -17.86 17.04
C PHE A 219 -14.28 -17.72 18.28
N THR A 220 -13.99 -16.76 19.17
CA THR A 220 -14.86 -16.42 20.32
C THR A 220 -16.28 -16.03 19.88
N ALA A 221 -16.45 -15.34 18.75
CA ALA A 221 -17.76 -14.93 18.24
C ALA A 221 -18.56 -16.08 17.62
N GLY A 222 -17.90 -17.01 16.92
CA GLY A 222 -18.52 -18.24 16.40
C GLY A 222 -19.01 -19.15 17.54
N ILE A 223 -18.18 -19.33 18.58
CA ILE A 223 -18.59 -20.04 19.80
C ILE A 223 -19.74 -19.30 20.50
N LEU A 224 -19.68 -17.98 20.69
CA LEU A 224 -20.78 -17.25 21.34
C LEU A 224 -22.09 -17.27 20.51
N ALA A 225 -22.01 -17.40 19.18
CA ALA A 225 -23.19 -17.63 18.32
C ALA A 225 -23.77 -19.05 18.47
N HIS A 226 -22.93 -20.07 18.63
CA HIS A 226 -23.32 -21.44 18.93
C HIS A 226 -24.05 -21.53 20.29
N GLU A 227 -23.41 -21.05 21.36
CA GLU A 227 -23.97 -21.14 22.73
C GLU A 227 -25.28 -20.32 22.90
N ALA A 228 -25.41 -19.22 22.15
CA ALA A 228 -26.63 -18.42 22.11
C ALA A 228 -27.80 -19.15 21.43
N HIS A 229 -27.57 -19.99 20.42
CA HIS A 229 -28.63 -20.79 19.80
C HIS A 229 -29.18 -21.83 20.78
N HIS A 230 -28.31 -22.55 21.50
CA HIS A 230 -28.74 -23.44 22.59
C HIS A 230 -29.54 -22.69 23.65
N ALA A 231 -29.03 -21.55 24.15
CA ALA A 231 -29.74 -20.76 25.17
C ALA A 231 -31.12 -20.28 24.70
N ALA A 232 -31.28 -19.95 23.42
CA ALA A 232 -32.55 -19.53 22.82
C ALA A 232 -33.55 -20.68 22.60
N THR A 233 -33.08 -21.93 22.48
CA THR A 233 -33.89 -23.09 22.04
C THR A 233 -34.14 -24.15 23.12
N GLN A 234 -33.54 -24.02 24.31
CA GLN A 234 -33.78 -24.92 25.45
C GLN A 234 -35.27 -25.18 25.78
N ALA A 235 -36.16 -24.21 25.51
CA ALA A 235 -37.60 -24.35 25.75
C ALA A 235 -38.38 -25.09 24.64
N THR A 236 -37.76 -25.35 23.48
CA THR A 236 -38.38 -26.00 22.32
C THR A 236 -37.76 -27.34 21.94
N THR A 237 -36.56 -27.67 22.43
CA THR A 237 -35.95 -29.00 22.30
C THR A 237 -36.79 -30.07 23.04
N PRO A 238 -36.94 -31.31 22.52
CA PRO A 238 -37.79 -32.32 23.15
C PRO A 238 -37.43 -32.60 24.61
N ALA A 239 -38.45 -32.64 25.48
CA ALA A 239 -38.25 -32.91 26.90
C ALA A 239 -37.69 -34.32 27.12
N ARG A 240 -36.63 -34.43 27.93
CA ARG A 240 -35.94 -35.69 28.28
C ARG A 240 -36.87 -36.76 28.87
N GLN A 241 -37.97 -36.36 29.51
CA GLN A 241 -39.03 -37.25 29.98
C GLN A 241 -40.29 -37.05 29.14
N GLY A 242 -40.95 -38.15 28.77
CA GLY A 242 -42.19 -38.15 27.97
C GLY A 242 -42.01 -38.19 26.46
N SER A 243 -40.80 -37.94 25.94
CA SER A 243 -40.40 -38.25 24.56
C SER A 243 -39.89 -39.70 24.44
N SER A 244 -39.96 -40.30 23.25
CA SER A 244 -39.23 -41.54 22.99
C SER A 244 -37.72 -41.27 22.97
N ARG A 245 -36.92 -42.31 23.20
CA ARG A 245 -35.45 -42.22 23.18
C ARG A 245 -34.94 -41.68 21.85
N ASP A 246 -35.53 -42.15 20.75
CA ASP A 246 -35.09 -41.81 19.41
C ASP A 246 -35.56 -40.40 19.02
N ASP A 247 -36.76 -39.97 19.44
CA ASP A 247 -37.22 -38.58 19.26
C ASP A 247 -36.32 -37.59 20.03
N TYR A 248 -35.93 -37.93 21.26
CA TYR A 248 -35.05 -37.12 22.08
C TYR A 248 -33.65 -37.02 21.47
N VAL A 249 -33.03 -38.15 21.13
CA VAL A 249 -31.68 -38.19 20.55
C VAL A 249 -31.64 -37.44 19.20
N ASN A 250 -32.64 -37.64 18.34
CA ASN A 250 -32.74 -36.90 17.08
C ASN A 250 -32.96 -35.40 17.30
N GLY A 251 -33.77 -35.01 18.30
CA GLY A 251 -34.00 -33.61 18.67
C GLY A 251 -32.75 -32.92 19.23
N MET A 252 -31.98 -33.60 20.09
CA MET A 252 -30.71 -33.10 20.62
C MET A 252 -29.65 -32.96 19.53
N LEU A 253 -29.46 -34.00 18.69
CA LEU A 253 -28.56 -33.96 17.53
C LEU A 253 -28.94 -32.86 16.53
N ARG A 254 -30.24 -32.60 16.36
CA ARG A 254 -30.72 -31.49 15.53
C ARG A 254 -30.40 -30.13 16.14
N ASN A 255 -30.53 -30.00 17.46
CA ASN A 255 -30.23 -28.75 18.16
C ASN A 255 -28.74 -28.40 18.11
N GLU A 256 -27.86 -29.38 18.35
CA GLU A 256 -26.41 -29.28 18.17
C GLU A 256 -26.04 -28.87 16.72
N ALA A 257 -26.66 -29.52 15.73
CA ALA A 257 -26.46 -29.22 14.32
C ALA A 257 -26.89 -27.79 13.95
N GLU A 258 -27.97 -27.27 14.53
CA GLU A 258 -28.39 -25.88 14.30
C GLU A 258 -27.49 -24.87 15.00
N SER A 259 -27.06 -25.13 16.24
CA SER A 259 -26.06 -24.29 16.94
C SER A 259 -24.77 -24.22 16.15
N GLN A 260 -24.32 -25.35 15.61
CA GLN A 260 -23.11 -25.41 14.80
C GLN A 260 -23.30 -24.78 13.42
N ALA A 261 -24.48 -24.87 12.82
CA ALA A 261 -24.83 -24.06 11.67
C ALA A 261 -24.76 -22.55 12.01
N ARG A 262 -25.16 -22.10 13.21
CA ARG A 262 -24.98 -20.68 13.61
C ARG A 262 -23.51 -20.27 13.75
N ALA A 263 -22.62 -21.14 14.24
CA ALA A 263 -21.18 -20.86 14.22
C ALA A 263 -20.68 -20.68 12.78
N LEU A 264 -21.01 -21.63 11.90
CA LEU A 264 -20.57 -21.65 10.50
C LEU A 264 -21.16 -20.49 9.68
N GLU A 265 -22.43 -20.17 9.87
CA GLU A 265 -23.09 -19.00 9.27
C GLU A 265 -22.49 -17.69 9.78
N TYR A 266 -22.18 -17.57 11.07
CA TYR A 266 -21.42 -16.41 11.57
C TYR A 266 -20.06 -16.27 10.86
N HIS A 267 -19.32 -17.37 10.68
CA HIS A 267 -18.03 -17.35 9.98
C HIS A 267 -18.20 -16.98 8.49
N ARG A 268 -19.19 -17.58 7.81
CA ARG A 268 -19.57 -17.30 6.41
C ARG A 268 -19.95 -15.83 6.19
N GLU A 269 -20.73 -15.25 7.10
CA GLU A 269 -21.19 -13.85 7.03
C GLU A 269 -20.09 -12.84 7.42
N SER A 270 -19.21 -13.19 8.36
CA SER A 270 -18.12 -12.31 8.80
C SER A 270 -16.88 -12.38 7.91
N GLY A 271 -16.82 -13.31 6.95
CA GLY A 271 -15.61 -13.60 6.18
C GLY A 271 -14.44 -14.05 7.05
N SER A 272 -14.73 -14.78 8.14
CA SER A 272 -13.71 -15.27 9.09
C SER A 272 -13.53 -16.78 9.00
N ASP A 273 -12.33 -17.26 9.37
CA ASP A 273 -11.94 -18.66 9.27
C ASP A 273 -12.81 -19.57 10.16
N GLY A 274 -13.83 -20.17 9.56
CA GLY A 274 -14.67 -21.20 10.17
C GLY A 274 -14.14 -22.62 9.97
N SER A 275 -13.01 -22.84 9.27
CA SER A 275 -12.55 -24.19 8.90
C SER A 275 -12.20 -25.09 10.10
N ARG A 276 -11.95 -24.48 11.26
CA ARG A 276 -11.66 -25.14 12.54
C ARG A 276 -12.91 -25.50 13.33
N GLN A 277 -14.09 -25.07 12.88
CA GLN A 277 -15.36 -25.45 13.47
C GLN A 277 -15.71 -26.87 13.01
N PHE A 278 -16.23 -27.68 13.94
CA PHE A 278 -16.72 -29.03 13.64
C PHE A 278 -17.73 -29.01 12.48
N GLY A 279 -17.62 -29.99 11.58
CA GLY A 279 -18.57 -30.16 10.47
C GLY A 279 -18.56 -29.07 9.38
N HIS A 280 -17.57 -28.17 9.35
CA HIS A 280 -17.45 -27.12 8.32
C HIS A 280 -17.56 -27.66 6.88
N ALA A 281 -16.80 -28.72 6.57
CA ALA A 281 -16.73 -29.27 5.22
C ALA A 281 -18.05 -29.90 4.75
N SER A 282 -18.74 -30.63 5.64
CA SER A 282 -20.00 -31.34 5.33
C SER A 282 -21.19 -30.38 5.26
N TYR A 283 -21.25 -29.40 6.18
CA TYR A 283 -22.22 -28.31 6.15
C TYR A 283 -22.17 -27.57 4.81
N HIS A 284 -20.99 -27.08 4.41
CA HIS A 284 -20.85 -26.32 3.17
C HIS A 284 -21.05 -27.17 1.91
N ALA A 285 -20.58 -28.42 1.88
CA ALA A 285 -20.83 -29.32 0.75
C ALA A 285 -22.33 -29.60 0.51
N ALA A 286 -23.10 -29.83 1.58
CA ALA A 286 -24.55 -30.05 1.47
C ALA A 286 -25.33 -28.75 1.18
N TYR A 287 -24.88 -27.63 1.75
CA TYR A 287 -25.39 -26.28 1.45
C TYR A 287 -25.23 -25.96 -0.06
N ASP A 288 -24.03 -26.09 -0.61
CA ASP A 288 -23.76 -25.73 -2.01
C ASP A 288 -24.45 -26.67 -3.00
N ALA A 289 -24.59 -27.96 -2.66
CA ALA A 289 -25.38 -28.91 -3.44
C ALA A 289 -26.87 -28.51 -3.51
N GLU A 290 -27.47 -28.06 -2.41
CA GLU A 290 -28.86 -27.58 -2.40
C GLU A 290 -29.01 -26.23 -3.13
N ILE A 291 -28.04 -25.32 -3.04
CA ILE A 291 -28.00 -24.09 -3.86
C ILE A 291 -28.00 -24.44 -5.36
N ALA A 292 -27.16 -25.39 -5.78
CA ALA A 292 -27.13 -25.85 -7.17
C ALA A 292 -28.47 -26.49 -7.58
N ALA A 293 -29.06 -27.33 -6.73
CA ALA A 293 -30.36 -27.95 -6.96
C ALA A 293 -31.51 -26.91 -7.04
N GLN A 294 -31.46 -25.82 -6.26
CA GLN A 294 -32.46 -24.75 -6.33
C GLN A 294 -32.34 -23.95 -7.63
N ARG A 295 -31.12 -23.62 -8.05
CA ARG A 295 -30.86 -22.90 -9.32
C ARG A 295 -31.35 -23.66 -10.56
N ALA A 296 -31.45 -24.99 -10.48
CA ALA A 296 -31.96 -25.84 -11.57
C ALA A 296 -33.50 -25.92 -11.63
N ARG A 297 -34.24 -25.41 -10.64
CA ARG A 297 -35.72 -25.41 -10.65
C ARG A 297 -36.26 -24.34 -11.61
N THR A 298 -37.42 -24.60 -12.21
CA THR A 298 -38.12 -23.64 -13.08
C THR A 298 -39.59 -23.52 -12.65
N PRO A 299 -40.06 -22.34 -12.20
CA PRO A 299 -39.26 -21.16 -11.86
C PRO A 299 -38.28 -21.46 -10.71
N ALA A 300 -37.14 -20.76 -10.70
CA ALA A 300 -36.18 -20.84 -9.60
C ALA A 300 -36.70 -20.05 -8.38
N PRO A 301 -36.47 -20.51 -7.14
CA PRO A 301 -36.81 -19.76 -5.93
C PRO A 301 -35.93 -18.51 -5.77
N SER A 302 -36.36 -17.58 -4.92
CA SER A 302 -35.57 -16.37 -4.64
C SER A 302 -34.21 -16.70 -3.99
N PRO A 303 -33.17 -15.85 -4.12
CA PRO A 303 -31.87 -16.10 -3.49
C PRO A 303 -31.94 -16.30 -1.97
N ALA A 304 -32.82 -15.59 -1.27
CA ALA A 304 -33.04 -15.75 0.17
C ALA A 304 -33.73 -17.08 0.51
N GLU A 305 -34.65 -17.54 -0.32
CA GLU A 305 -35.30 -18.84 -0.15
C GLU A 305 -34.37 -20.01 -0.48
N ALA A 306 -33.55 -19.87 -1.53
CA ALA A 306 -32.49 -20.83 -1.85
C ALA A 306 -31.46 -20.92 -0.72
N HIS A 307 -31.03 -19.79 -0.17
CA HIS A 307 -30.16 -19.73 1.00
C HIS A 307 -30.79 -20.45 2.21
N ARG A 308 -32.05 -20.15 2.55
CA ARG A 308 -32.77 -20.83 3.65
C ARG A 308 -32.83 -22.35 3.48
N LEU A 309 -33.09 -22.83 2.26
CA LEU A 309 -33.12 -24.27 1.96
C LEU A 309 -31.72 -24.90 2.05
N ALA A 310 -30.68 -24.17 1.65
CA ALA A 310 -29.29 -24.61 1.74
C ALA A 310 -28.77 -24.68 3.18
N VAL A 311 -29.13 -23.73 4.05
CA VAL A 311 -28.88 -23.84 5.51
C VAL A 311 -29.54 -25.10 6.06
N GLU A 312 -30.78 -25.39 5.66
CA GLU A 312 -31.48 -26.62 6.06
C GLU A 312 -30.82 -27.90 5.52
N ALA A 313 -30.22 -27.89 4.33
CA ALA A 313 -29.41 -29.01 3.82
C ALA A 313 -28.10 -29.19 4.61
N GLY A 314 -27.35 -28.11 4.85
CA GLY A 314 -26.13 -28.14 5.67
C GLY A 314 -26.39 -28.63 7.10
N THR A 315 -27.44 -28.13 7.75
CA THR A 315 -27.83 -28.56 9.11
C THR A 315 -28.17 -30.06 9.17
N ARG A 316 -28.82 -30.63 8.14
CA ARG A 316 -29.09 -32.07 8.09
C ARG A 316 -27.83 -32.91 7.88
N ALA A 317 -26.83 -32.40 7.15
CA ALA A 317 -25.51 -33.04 7.05
C ALA A 317 -24.79 -33.04 8.42
N LEU A 318 -24.74 -31.90 9.10
CA LEU A 318 -24.19 -31.78 10.45
C LEU A 318 -24.85 -32.76 11.42
N GLN A 319 -26.19 -32.85 11.43
CA GLN A 319 -26.94 -33.76 12.30
C GLN A 319 -26.52 -35.23 12.10
N SER A 320 -26.24 -35.64 10.86
CA SER A 320 -25.78 -36.99 10.53
C SER A 320 -24.32 -37.25 10.94
N GLU A 321 -23.48 -36.22 11.00
CA GLU A 321 -22.09 -36.35 11.46
C GLU A 321 -21.98 -36.33 12.98
N PHE A 322 -22.70 -35.42 13.65
CA PHE A 322 -22.71 -35.34 15.12
C PHE A 322 -23.05 -36.69 15.76
N GLY A 323 -24.03 -37.43 15.22
CA GLY A 323 -24.41 -38.75 15.73
C GLY A 323 -23.26 -39.77 15.79
N ASN A 324 -22.20 -39.58 14.99
CA ASN A 324 -21.01 -40.43 14.96
C ASN A 324 -19.75 -39.76 15.55
N ALA A 325 -19.81 -38.47 15.89
CA ALA A 325 -18.68 -37.70 16.41
C ALA A 325 -18.49 -37.91 17.91
N VAL A 326 -17.24 -37.99 18.37
CA VAL A 326 -16.91 -38.11 19.80
C VAL A 326 -17.19 -36.77 20.50
N PRO A 327 -17.99 -36.73 21.59
CA PRO A 327 -18.17 -35.50 22.36
C PRO A 327 -16.85 -35.06 23.00
N SER A 328 -16.54 -33.77 23.02
CA SER A 328 -15.33 -33.22 23.66
C SER A 328 -15.23 -33.59 25.14
N THR A 329 -16.37 -33.73 25.81
CA THR A 329 -16.53 -34.19 27.20
C THR A 329 -16.14 -35.66 27.43
N SER A 330 -15.94 -36.44 26.37
CA SER A 330 -15.58 -37.87 26.41
C SER A 330 -14.09 -38.13 26.14
N ILE A 331 -13.33 -37.11 25.72
CA ILE A 331 -11.90 -37.20 25.38
C ILE A 331 -11.04 -36.80 26.60
N ASP A 332 -9.92 -37.48 26.85
CA ASP A 332 -8.97 -37.18 27.93
C ASP A 332 -7.85 -36.20 27.51
N GLU A 333 -6.99 -35.84 28.48
CA GLU A 333 -5.86 -34.92 28.32
C GLU A 333 -4.81 -35.36 27.26
N THR A 334 -4.85 -36.63 26.85
CA THR A 334 -3.94 -37.22 25.85
C THR A 334 -4.61 -37.44 24.49
N GLY A 335 -5.89 -37.13 24.35
CA GLY A 335 -6.68 -37.38 23.14
C GLY A 335 -7.33 -38.78 23.07
N GLY A 336 -7.21 -39.60 24.12
CA GLY A 336 -7.89 -40.88 24.24
C GLY A 336 -9.37 -40.71 24.59
N ILE A 337 -10.23 -41.68 24.26
CA ILE A 337 -11.60 -41.70 24.79
C ILE A 337 -11.56 -42.27 26.21
N ARG A 338 -12.09 -41.51 27.17
CA ARG A 338 -12.09 -41.89 28.59
C ARG A 338 -12.81 -43.23 28.79
N PRO A 339 -12.28 -44.16 29.62
CA PRO A 339 -12.94 -45.43 29.90
C PRO A 339 -14.37 -45.24 30.43
N GLY A 340 -15.35 -45.76 29.69
CA GLY A 340 -16.78 -45.67 30.03
C GLY A 340 -17.49 -44.39 29.57
N ALA A 341 -16.80 -43.46 28.89
CA ALA A 341 -17.46 -42.33 28.24
C ALA A 341 -18.11 -42.74 26.90
N PRO A 342 -19.20 -42.07 26.46
CA PRO A 342 -19.87 -42.37 25.20
C PRO A 342 -18.92 -42.17 24.01
N GLN A 343 -18.94 -43.13 23.08
CA GLN A 343 -18.07 -43.12 21.91
C GLN A 343 -18.50 -42.09 20.86
N ASN A 344 -19.75 -41.62 20.90
CA ASN A 344 -20.29 -40.60 20.01
C ASN A 344 -21.48 -39.84 20.65
N TYR A 345 -21.95 -38.75 20.03
CA TYR A 345 -23.11 -38.01 20.56
C TYR A 345 -24.42 -38.82 20.57
N LEU A 346 -24.61 -39.80 19.68
CA LEU A 346 -25.78 -40.68 19.69
C LEU A 346 -25.80 -41.55 20.96
N GLU A 347 -24.65 -42.05 21.38
CA GLU A 347 -24.48 -42.68 22.70
C GLU A 347 -24.63 -41.66 23.83
N HIS A 348 -24.10 -40.43 23.69
CA HIS A 348 -24.16 -39.41 24.74
C HIS A 348 -25.60 -39.00 25.08
N TYR A 349 -26.37 -38.51 24.10
CA TYR A 349 -27.78 -38.14 24.31
C TYR A 349 -28.66 -39.37 24.57
N GLY A 350 -28.26 -40.55 24.08
CA GLY A 350 -28.93 -41.81 24.36
C GLY A 350 -28.78 -42.23 25.83
N GLN A 351 -27.56 -42.17 26.36
CA GLN A 351 -27.26 -42.37 27.78
C GLN A 351 -27.94 -41.31 28.65
N ASP A 352 -28.02 -40.05 28.20
CA ASP A 352 -28.73 -39.00 28.93
C ASP A 352 -30.25 -39.30 28.97
N HIS A 353 -30.88 -39.71 27.87
CA HIS A 353 -32.28 -40.17 27.87
C HIS A 353 -32.48 -41.37 28.80
N ASP A 354 -31.67 -42.42 28.67
CA ASP A 354 -31.78 -43.63 29.48
C ASP A 354 -31.56 -43.34 30.98
N ALA A 355 -30.66 -42.41 31.34
CA ALA A 355 -30.45 -41.96 32.71
C ALA A 355 -31.58 -41.04 33.23
N GLY A 356 -32.31 -40.35 32.35
CA GLY A 356 -33.53 -39.61 32.68
C GLY A 356 -34.79 -40.48 32.81
N ASN A 357 -34.76 -41.68 32.22
CA ASN A 357 -35.84 -42.65 32.16
C ASN A 357 -35.34 -44.08 32.48
N PRO A 358 -34.74 -44.32 33.67
CA PRO A 358 -34.04 -45.57 33.97
C PRO A 358 -34.98 -46.78 33.90
N ARG A 359 -34.75 -47.65 32.90
CA ARG A 359 -35.51 -48.90 32.73
C ARG A 359 -35.32 -49.82 33.94
N THR A 360 -36.41 -50.29 34.52
CA THR A 360 -36.39 -51.18 35.69
C THR A 360 -35.73 -52.52 35.33
N PRO A 361 -34.68 -52.97 36.06
CA PRO A 361 -34.07 -54.26 35.78
C PRO A 361 -34.99 -55.44 36.14
N THR A 362 -35.21 -56.35 35.21
CA THR A 362 -35.62 -57.73 35.51
C THR A 362 -34.44 -58.46 36.17
N THR A 363 -34.34 -58.34 37.50
CA THR A 363 -33.57 -59.23 38.40
C THR A 363 -32.21 -59.72 37.86
N GLY A 364 -31.17 -58.87 37.85
CA GLY A 364 -30.17 -58.91 38.92
C GLY A 364 -28.82 -59.46 38.39
N GLY A 365 -27.68 -59.29 39.05
CA GLY A 365 -27.42 -58.62 40.33
C GLY A 365 -26.11 -57.81 40.33
N THR A 366 -25.74 -57.24 41.47
CA THR A 366 -24.65 -56.26 41.63
C THR A 366 -23.22 -56.84 41.57
N ALA A 367 -22.24 -55.97 41.34
CA ALA A 367 -20.85 -56.32 41.05
C ALA A 367 -20.02 -56.85 42.23
N GLY A 368 -19.00 -57.67 41.89
CA GLY A 368 -17.92 -58.12 42.77
C GLY A 368 -18.19 -59.44 43.52
N PRO A 369 -17.15 -60.17 43.98
CA PRO A 369 -15.74 -59.79 44.06
C PRO A 369 -14.78 -60.70 43.24
N THR A 370 -13.53 -60.81 43.70
CA THR A 370 -12.32 -61.36 43.05
C THR A 370 -12.23 -62.89 42.89
N THR A 371 -11.33 -63.30 41.97
CA THR A 371 -10.51 -64.54 41.92
C THR A 371 -11.14 -65.91 41.58
N HIS A 372 -10.52 -66.57 40.57
CA HIS A 372 -10.16 -68.00 40.39
C HIS A 372 -10.74 -69.07 41.34
N PRO A 373 -11.06 -70.30 40.84
CA PRO A 373 -10.08 -71.15 40.14
C PRO A 373 -10.60 -71.97 38.92
N THR A 374 -9.86 -73.02 38.57
CA THR A 374 -9.86 -73.78 37.30
C THR A 374 -10.67 -75.09 37.32
N ALA A 375 -11.17 -75.55 36.15
CA ALA A 375 -10.71 -76.78 35.47
C ALA A 375 -11.72 -77.41 34.46
N ASP A 376 -11.14 -78.00 33.40
CA ASP A 376 -11.56 -79.18 32.63
C ASP A 376 -12.79 -79.27 31.70
N GLN A 377 -12.46 -79.67 30.45
CA GLN A 377 -13.18 -80.56 29.50
C GLN A 377 -14.52 -80.08 28.87
N ALA A 378 -14.81 -80.28 27.58
CA ALA A 378 -14.08 -81.00 26.51
C ALA A 378 -14.22 -80.30 25.13
N ALA A 379 -13.37 -80.72 24.17
CA ALA A 379 -13.38 -80.33 22.75
C ALA A 379 -14.07 -81.45 21.91
N PRO A 380 -13.92 -81.59 20.56
CA PRO A 380 -13.31 -80.72 19.53
C PRO A 380 -14.14 -80.58 18.21
N SER A 381 -13.59 -79.91 17.17
CA SER A 381 -13.23 -80.53 15.86
C SER A 381 -13.05 -79.55 14.68
N THR A 382 -11.90 -79.64 13.97
CA THR A 382 -11.67 -79.50 12.50
C THR A 382 -12.11 -78.20 11.76
N THR A 383 -11.43 -77.65 10.73
CA THR A 383 -10.25 -78.00 9.88
C THR A 383 -9.69 -76.66 9.31
N ARG A 384 -8.37 -76.39 9.17
CA ARG A 384 -7.48 -76.68 8.01
C ARG A 384 -8.11 -76.28 6.64
N HIS A 385 -7.47 -75.52 5.73
CA HIS A 385 -6.05 -75.43 5.33
C HIS A 385 -5.60 -73.93 5.12
N ASP A 386 -4.32 -73.50 5.20
CA ASP A 386 -3.07 -73.93 4.47
C ASP A 386 -3.12 -73.44 2.99
N GLN A 387 -2.12 -72.84 2.31
CA GLN A 387 -0.64 -72.75 2.54
C GLN A 387 -0.04 -71.32 2.35
N THR A 388 0.81 -71.07 1.34
CA THR A 388 1.92 -70.07 1.39
C THR A 388 2.34 -69.46 0.03
N ASP A 389 3.17 -68.40 0.11
CA ASP A 389 4.22 -67.86 -0.81
C ASP A 389 4.95 -68.87 -1.74
N PRO A 390 5.83 -68.46 -2.71
CA PRO A 390 6.19 -67.10 -3.21
C PRO A 390 6.33 -67.01 -4.77
N HIS A 391 6.85 -65.88 -5.30
CA HIS A 391 8.13 -65.86 -6.04
C HIS A 391 8.49 -64.50 -6.69
N ALA A 392 9.74 -64.07 -6.49
CA ALA A 392 10.41 -63.05 -7.31
C ALA A 392 11.59 -63.68 -8.07
N VAL A 393 11.83 -63.27 -9.32
CA VAL A 393 13.02 -63.63 -10.10
C VAL A 393 13.54 -62.40 -10.86
N SER A 394 14.86 -62.15 -10.76
CA SER A 394 15.54 -61.03 -11.40
C SER A 394 15.84 -61.29 -12.89
N ARG A 395 15.76 -60.22 -13.72
CA ARG A 395 16.73 -59.91 -14.79
C ARG A 395 16.52 -58.53 -15.43
N ARG A 396 17.61 -57.75 -15.47
CA ARG A 396 18.02 -56.91 -16.62
C ARG A 396 19.06 -57.72 -17.43
N PRO A 397 19.51 -57.30 -18.63
CA PRO A 397 19.12 -56.11 -19.40
C PRO A 397 18.55 -56.47 -20.79
N GLU A 398 18.12 -55.46 -21.57
CA GLU A 398 18.67 -55.15 -22.91
C GLU A 398 18.08 -53.83 -23.43
N ASP A 399 18.68 -53.28 -24.50
CA ASP A 399 18.51 -51.88 -24.90
C ASP A 399 17.47 -51.67 -26.02
N THR A 400 16.57 -50.71 -25.80
CA THR A 400 15.97 -49.91 -26.88
C THR A 400 15.95 -48.45 -26.48
N GLU A 401 17.03 -47.73 -26.81
CA GLU A 401 17.11 -46.28 -26.68
C GLU A 401 16.24 -45.61 -27.75
N THR A 402 14.93 -45.50 -27.50
CA THR A 402 14.07 -44.57 -28.26
C THR A 402 14.46 -43.14 -27.91
N ALA A 403 15.45 -42.61 -28.62
CA ALA A 403 15.91 -41.25 -28.48
C ALA A 403 14.73 -40.27 -28.65
N ALA A 404 14.51 -39.43 -27.64
CA ALA A 404 13.63 -38.27 -27.77
C ALA A 404 14.11 -37.39 -28.94
N PRO A 405 13.21 -36.72 -29.69
CA PRO A 405 13.58 -35.93 -30.86
C PRO A 405 14.63 -34.89 -30.46
N ARG A 406 15.79 -34.94 -31.10
CA ARG A 406 16.79 -33.89 -30.97
C ARG A 406 16.22 -32.63 -31.65
N PRO A 407 16.32 -31.45 -31.03
CA PRO A 407 15.98 -30.19 -31.71
C PRO A 407 16.75 -30.08 -33.02
N GLU A 408 16.02 -29.74 -34.09
CA GLU A 408 16.49 -29.89 -35.48
C GLU A 408 17.53 -28.82 -35.88
N ILE A 409 17.64 -27.76 -35.08
CA ILE A 409 18.58 -26.65 -35.26
C ILE A 409 19.42 -26.47 -33.98
N ALA A 410 20.71 -26.16 -34.15
CA ALA A 410 21.60 -25.78 -33.05
C ALA A 410 21.37 -24.30 -32.66
N PRO A 411 21.32 -23.96 -31.36
CA PRO A 411 21.01 -22.62 -30.91
C PRO A 411 22.17 -21.66 -31.17
N PRO A 412 21.90 -20.35 -31.34
CA PRO A 412 22.94 -19.34 -31.43
C PRO A 412 23.76 -19.29 -30.13
N GLN A 413 25.06 -19.56 -30.23
CA GLN A 413 26.00 -19.50 -29.11
C GLN A 413 26.72 -18.14 -29.11
N ARG A 414 26.73 -17.44 -27.97
CA ARG A 414 27.50 -16.21 -27.78
C ARG A 414 28.89 -16.54 -27.20
N PRO A 415 29.91 -15.67 -27.38
CA PRO A 415 31.19 -15.85 -26.72
C PRO A 415 31.04 -15.95 -25.19
N GLY A 416 31.47 -17.08 -24.62
CA GLY A 416 31.34 -17.37 -23.18
C GLY A 416 30.12 -18.23 -22.79
N ASP A 417 29.22 -18.56 -23.72
CA ASP A 417 28.08 -19.44 -23.42
C ASP A 417 28.52 -20.91 -23.28
N ARG A 418 28.12 -21.55 -22.17
CA ARG A 418 28.13 -23.01 -22.03
C ARG A 418 26.72 -23.56 -22.27
N VAL A 419 26.47 -24.04 -23.48
CA VAL A 419 25.18 -24.61 -23.89
C VAL A 419 25.13 -26.13 -23.65
N THR A 420 24.04 -26.62 -23.05
CA THR A 420 23.80 -28.04 -22.74
C THR A 420 22.40 -28.45 -23.23
N PRO A 421 22.27 -29.44 -24.15
CA PRO A 421 20.96 -29.88 -24.63
C PRO A 421 20.17 -30.67 -23.58
N ARG A 422 18.85 -30.49 -23.56
CA ARG A 422 17.92 -31.15 -22.62
C ARG A 422 17.15 -32.28 -23.30
N ARG A 423 16.57 -33.18 -22.49
CA ARG A 423 15.65 -34.24 -22.96
C ARG A 423 14.29 -33.72 -23.44
N ASP A 424 13.99 -32.45 -23.17
CA ASP A 424 12.72 -31.78 -23.47
C ASP A 424 12.79 -30.88 -24.73
N GLY A 425 13.82 -31.05 -25.56
CA GLY A 425 14.02 -30.27 -26.80
C GLY A 425 14.63 -28.88 -26.58
N GLY A 426 14.66 -28.37 -25.34
CA GLY A 426 15.33 -27.12 -25.01
C GLY A 426 16.84 -27.28 -24.78
N TYR A 427 17.50 -26.17 -24.49
CA TYR A 427 18.92 -26.10 -24.11
C TYR A 427 19.08 -25.25 -22.84
N ASP A 428 19.86 -25.70 -21.88
CA ASP A 428 20.31 -24.87 -20.74
C ASP A 428 21.59 -24.11 -21.13
N VAL A 429 21.71 -22.85 -20.72
CA VAL A 429 22.84 -21.96 -21.01
C VAL A 429 23.32 -21.31 -19.72
N ASP A 430 24.57 -21.57 -19.34
CA ASP A 430 25.27 -20.83 -18.28
C ASP A 430 26.30 -19.91 -18.98
N GLY A 431 26.16 -18.59 -18.83
CA GLY A 431 26.92 -17.59 -19.59
C GLY A 431 27.15 -16.29 -18.79
N PRO A 432 27.66 -15.22 -19.43
CA PRO A 432 27.97 -13.95 -18.74
C PRO A 432 26.77 -13.25 -18.11
N ASP A 433 25.56 -13.52 -18.60
CA ASP A 433 24.24 -13.11 -18.10
C ASP A 433 23.64 -14.10 -17.07
N GLY A 434 24.49 -14.97 -16.50
CA GLY A 434 24.10 -16.05 -15.60
C GLY A 434 23.40 -17.19 -16.36
N ARG A 435 22.47 -17.85 -15.68
CA ARG A 435 21.73 -19.00 -16.24
C ARG A 435 20.45 -18.60 -16.95
N SER A 436 20.23 -19.19 -18.11
CA SER A 436 18.98 -19.13 -18.88
C SER A 436 18.72 -20.43 -19.63
N ARG A 437 17.50 -20.64 -20.10
CA ARG A 437 17.12 -21.74 -21.00
C ARG A 437 16.80 -21.16 -22.37
N LEU A 438 17.22 -21.82 -23.45
CA LEU A 438 16.75 -21.56 -24.81
C LEU A 438 15.72 -22.62 -25.20
N VAL A 439 14.59 -22.18 -25.74
CA VAL A 439 13.50 -23.03 -26.27
C VAL A 439 13.32 -22.68 -27.74
N GLN A 440 13.29 -23.69 -28.62
CA GLN A 440 13.05 -23.47 -30.05
C GLN A 440 11.55 -23.21 -30.30
N ARG A 441 11.24 -22.22 -31.13
CA ARG A 441 9.87 -21.90 -31.59
C ARG A 441 9.55 -22.61 -32.90
N GLU A 442 8.26 -22.65 -33.24
CA GLU A 442 7.75 -23.23 -34.51
C GLU A 442 8.30 -22.52 -35.76
N ASP A 443 8.69 -21.25 -35.65
CA ASP A 443 9.34 -20.47 -36.72
C ASP A 443 10.86 -20.76 -36.84
N GLY A 444 11.40 -21.69 -36.05
CA GLY A 444 12.81 -22.05 -36.01
C GLY A 444 13.70 -21.10 -35.20
N THR A 445 13.16 -20.01 -34.65
CA THR A 445 13.91 -19.08 -33.79
C THR A 445 14.06 -19.64 -32.36
N PHE A 446 14.92 -19.01 -31.55
CA PHE A 446 15.16 -19.41 -30.16
C PHE A 446 14.68 -18.34 -29.18
N GLU A 447 13.96 -18.79 -28.16
CA GLU A 447 13.43 -17.97 -27.08
C GLU A 447 14.20 -18.22 -25.79
N ARG A 448 14.66 -17.15 -25.13
CA ARG A 448 15.34 -17.22 -23.83
C ARG A 448 14.35 -17.23 -22.66
N GLN A 449 14.63 -17.97 -21.60
CA GLN A 449 13.81 -18.04 -20.38
C GLN A 449 14.70 -17.94 -19.15
N TYR A 450 14.42 -16.99 -18.26
CA TYR A 450 15.24 -16.68 -17.08
C TYR A 450 14.75 -17.39 -15.82
N ASN A 451 14.86 -18.72 -15.80
CA ASN A 451 14.34 -19.58 -14.72
C ASN A 451 15.08 -19.43 -13.38
N GLU A 452 16.30 -18.90 -13.39
CA GLU A 452 17.10 -18.56 -12.20
C GLU A 452 17.47 -17.07 -12.24
N ARG A 453 17.50 -16.40 -11.08
CA ARG A 453 17.97 -15.01 -10.96
C ARG A 453 19.50 -14.90 -11.18
N PRO A 454 20.03 -13.72 -11.54
CA PRO A 454 21.47 -13.48 -11.56
C PRO A 454 22.12 -13.76 -10.20
N ARG A 455 23.30 -14.38 -10.22
CA ARG A 455 24.09 -14.70 -9.02
C ARG A 455 24.86 -13.49 -8.49
N THR A 456 25.20 -12.54 -9.36
CA THR A 456 25.99 -11.34 -9.03
C THR A 456 25.46 -10.08 -9.75
N PRO A 457 25.85 -8.86 -9.32
CA PRO A 457 25.51 -7.62 -10.03
C PRO A 457 26.02 -7.57 -11.48
N GLU A 458 27.15 -8.20 -11.76
CA GLU A 458 27.76 -8.24 -13.10
C GLU A 458 26.96 -9.13 -14.07
N GLU A 459 26.43 -10.26 -13.57
CA GLU A 459 25.49 -11.10 -14.32
C GLU A 459 24.18 -10.36 -14.59
N ALA A 460 23.68 -9.60 -13.62
CA ALA A 460 22.49 -8.76 -13.79
C ALA A 460 22.71 -7.68 -14.86
N ASP A 461 23.82 -6.95 -14.80
CA ASP A 461 24.22 -5.98 -15.82
C ASP A 461 24.34 -6.60 -17.22
N ALA A 462 24.95 -7.79 -17.33
CA ALA A 462 25.04 -8.51 -18.60
C ALA A 462 23.66 -8.92 -19.14
N ARG A 463 22.79 -9.45 -18.26
CA ARG A 463 21.42 -9.86 -18.60
C ARG A 463 20.54 -8.69 -19.04
N ILE A 464 20.60 -7.56 -18.33
CA ILE A 464 19.86 -6.34 -18.65
C ILE A 464 20.33 -5.80 -20.01
N ARG A 465 21.66 -5.66 -20.21
CA ARG A 465 22.22 -5.18 -21.49
C ARG A 465 21.82 -6.06 -22.68
N LEU A 466 21.94 -7.39 -22.54
CA LEU A 466 21.51 -8.34 -23.57
C LEU A 466 20.03 -8.19 -23.90
N THR A 467 19.17 -8.25 -22.88
CA THR A 467 17.71 -8.28 -23.07
C THR A 467 17.22 -6.98 -23.71
N LEU A 468 17.80 -5.84 -23.33
CA LEU A 468 17.54 -4.55 -23.97
C LEU A 468 18.06 -4.49 -25.42
N GLN A 469 19.19 -5.14 -25.74
CA GLN A 469 19.74 -5.23 -27.09
C GLN A 469 18.87 -6.11 -28.01
N GLU A 470 18.54 -7.33 -27.56
CA GLU A 470 17.70 -8.30 -28.28
C GLU A 470 16.30 -7.69 -28.54
N SER A 471 15.71 -7.03 -27.54
CA SER A 471 14.39 -6.39 -27.65
C SER A 471 14.36 -5.17 -28.56
N ARG A 472 15.41 -4.33 -28.55
CA ARG A 472 15.46 -3.06 -29.31
C ARG A 472 15.33 -3.28 -30.82
N ALA A 473 15.94 -4.33 -31.36
CA ALA A 473 15.84 -4.65 -32.78
C ALA A 473 14.41 -5.01 -33.19
N GLN A 474 13.77 -5.92 -32.43
CA GLN A 474 12.39 -6.37 -32.67
C GLN A 474 11.38 -5.22 -32.54
N ILE A 475 11.58 -4.33 -31.55
CA ILE A 475 10.75 -3.13 -31.35
C ILE A 475 10.88 -2.18 -32.54
N ALA A 476 12.10 -1.87 -33.01
CA ALA A 476 12.30 -0.94 -34.12
C ALA A 476 11.70 -1.47 -35.45
N GLU A 477 11.80 -2.76 -35.71
CA GLU A 477 11.15 -3.41 -36.86
C GLU A 477 9.62 -3.33 -36.74
N GLN A 478 9.06 -3.60 -35.56
CA GLN A 478 7.63 -3.56 -35.32
C GLN A 478 7.05 -2.13 -35.33
N GLU A 479 7.78 -1.13 -34.86
CA GLU A 479 7.42 0.30 -35.01
C GLU A 479 7.42 0.71 -36.48
N THR A 480 8.42 0.28 -37.26
CA THR A 480 8.49 0.52 -38.71
C THR A 480 7.30 -0.12 -39.46
N ARG A 481 6.99 -1.39 -39.16
CA ARG A 481 5.84 -2.13 -39.69
C ARG A 481 4.51 -1.47 -39.32
N THR A 482 4.34 -1.13 -38.04
CA THR A 482 3.14 -0.44 -37.51
C THR A 482 2.95 0.88 -38.23
N ARG A 483 3.98 1.71 -38.28
CA ARG A 483 3.94 3.00 -38.96
C ARG A 483 3.53 2.87 -40.42
N GLY A 484 4.17 1.98 -41.18
CA GLY A 484 3.83 1.76 -42.59
C GLY A 484 2.37 1.35 -42.79
N SER A 485 1.85 0.43 -41.97
CA SER A 485 0.44 0.00 -42.05
C SER A 485 -0.56 1.10 -41.69
N VAL A 486 -0.23 1.97 -40.73
CA VAL A 486 -1.08 3.11 -40.33
C VAL A 486 -1.00 4.23 -41.36
N ASP A 487 0.19 4.58 -41.85
CA ASP A 487 0.40 5.57 -42.92
C ASP A 487 -0.40 5.17 -44.19
N ALA A 488 -0.31 3.92 -44.63
CA ALA A 488 -1.09 3.41 -45.77
C ALA A 488 -2.61 3.36 -45.51
N ALA A 489 -3.07 3.15 -44.26
CA ALA A 489 -4.49 3.22 -43.92
C ALA A 489 -5.03 4.66 -44.00
N PHE A 490 -4.23 5.66 -43.63
CA PHE A 490 -4.59 7.08 -43.81
C PHE A 490 -4.63 7.48 -45.29
N GLU A 491 -3.72 6.98 -46.12
CA GLU A 491 -3.76 7.20 -47.59
C GLU A 491 -5.03 6.60 -48.21
N GLN A 492 -5.43 5.39 -47.79
CA GLN A 492 -6.69 4.76 -48.20
C GLN A 492 -7.92 5.58 -47.75
N ALA A 493 -7.97 6.02 -46.49
CA ALA A 493 -9.04 6.88 -45.98
C ALA A 493 -9.13 8.21 -46.74
N GLN A 494 -8.00 8.87 -46.99
CA GLN A 494 -7.95 10.10 -47.78
C GLN A 494 -8.44 9.89 -49.22
N SER A 495 -8.10 8.77 -49.86
CA SER A 495 -8.60 8.42 -51.21
C SER A 495 -10.12 8.20 -51.25
N ARG A 496 -10.73 7.85 -50.11
CA ARG A 496 -12.19 7.73 -49.92
C ARG A 496 -12.86 9.02 -49.41
N GLY A 497 -12.10 10.11 -49.26
CA GLY A 497 -12.61 11.38 -48.75
C GLY A 497 -12.96 11.38 -47.25
N GLN A 498 -12.25 10.59 -46.44
CA GLN A 498 -12.49 10.45 -45.00
C GLN A 498 -11.46 11.21 -44.15
N ASP A 499 -11.91 11.92 -43.11
CA ASP A 499 -11.08 12.76 -42.23
C ASP A 499 -10.19 11.97 -41.23
N GLY A 500 -10.21 10.63 -41.28
CA GLY A 500 -9.47 9.75 -40.39
C GLY A 500 -9.77 8.27 -40.59
N ILE A 501 -9.04 7.40 -39.88
CA ILE A 501 -9.25 5.94 -39.89
C ILE A 501 -10.02 5.48 -38.65
N VAL A 502 -10.72 4.36 -38.76
CA VAL A 502 -11.37 3.68 -37.61
C VAL A 502 -10.46 2.56 -37.11
N VAL A 503 -10.28 2.45 -35.79
CA VAL A 503 -9.57 1.36 -35.11
C VAL A 503 -10.39 0.87 -33.91
N GLY A 504 -10.43 -0.44 -33.66
CA GLY A 504 -11.23 -1.05 -32.60
C GLY A 504 -10.91 -0.53 -31.20
N LYS A 505 -9.62 -0.37 -30.87
CA LYS A 505 -9.13 0.21 -29.61
C LYS A 505 -7.87 1.04 -29.80
N ILE A 506 -7.76 2.13 -29.04
CA ILE A 506 -6.53 2.90 -28.87
C ILE A 506 -5.97 2.76 -27.46
N ILE A 507 -4.67 2.53 -27.33
CA ILE A 507 -3.92 2.65 -26.05
C ILE A 507 -3.08 3.93 -26.10
N LEU A 508 -3.21 4.80 -25.11
CA LEU A 508 -2.43 6.04 -25.02
C LEU A 508 -1.22 5.83 -24.11
N GLY A 509 -0.01 5.97 -24.67
CA GLY A 509 1.26 5.66 -24.03
C GLY A 509 1.89 4.34 -24.51
N ALA A 510 3.19 4.19 -24.26
CA ALA A 510 4.00 3.03 -24.70
C ALA A 510 4.97 2.49 -23.64
N GLY A 511 4.92 3.01 -22.40
CA GLY A 511 5.70 2.49 -21.26
C GLY A 511 5.01 1.32 -20.53
N GLY A 512 5.57 0.90 -19.39
CA GLY A 512 5.15 -0.28 -18.62
C GLY A 512 3.65 -0.55 -18.55
N THR A 513 2.85 0.40 -18.04
CA THR A 513 1.38 0.27 -17.93
C THR A 513 0.71 -0.10 -19.27
N ALA A 514 1.16 0.50 -20.36
CA ALA A 514 0.59 0.28 -21.70
C ALA A 514 1.01 -1.08 -22.25
N VAL A 515 2.27 -1.48 -22.04
CA VAL A 515 2.82 -2.78 -22.41
C VAL A 515 2.13 -3.91 -21.64
N GLN A 516 1.95 -3.76 -20.33
CA GLN A 516 1.25 -4.72 -19.48
C GLN A 516 -0.23 -4.84 -19.87
N ASN A 517 -0.93 -3.72 -20.06
CA ASN A 517 -2.32 -3.71 -20.53
C ASN A 517 -2.47 -4.37 -21.91
N TYR A 518 -1.54 -4.12 -22.83
CA TYR A 518 -1.55 -4.80 -24.14
C TYR A 518 -1.26 -6.30 -24.02
N ALA A 519 -0.31 -6.71 -23.18
CA ALA A 519 0.04 -8.10 -22.95
C ALA A 519 -1.10 -8.92 -22.32
N THR A 520 -1.98 -8.30 -21.53
CA THR A 520 -3.20 -8.94 -21.00
C THR A 520 -4.40 -8.95 -21.97
N HIS A 521 -4.24 -8.51 -23.22
CA HIS A 521 -5.23 -8.78 -24.27
C HIS A 521 -5.04 -10.17 -24.89
N ASP A 522 -6.15 -10.79 -25.32
CA ASP A 522 -6.15 -12.08 -26.02
C ASP A 522 -5.27 -12.08 -27.29
N PRO A 523 -4.52 -13.17 -27.61
CA PRO A 523 -3.64 -13.22 -28.79
C PRO A 523 -4.34 -12.94 -30.13
N ALA A 524 -5.59 -13.38 -30.33
CA ALA A 524 -6.34 -13.07 -31.55
C ALA A 524 -6.72 -11.57 -31.60
N ARG A 525 -7.08 -10.97 -30.45
CA ARG A 525 -7.33 -9.51 -30.35
C ARG A 525 -6.07 -8.69 -30.65
N ARG A 526 -4.89 -9.15 -30.19
CA ARG A 526 -3.58 -8.52 -30.49
C ARG A 526 -3.18 -8.64 -31.97
N ASN A 527 -3.51 -9.77 -32.60
CA ASN A 527 -3.21 -10.05 -34.00
C ASN A 527 -4.24 -9.48 -35.00
N ALA A 528 -5.40 -9.00 -34.52
CA ALA A 528 -6.44 -8.40 -35.34
C ALA A 528 -5.96 -7.15 -36.12
N ARG A 529 -6.54 -6.96 -37.32
CA ARG A 529 -6.28 -5.83 -38.21
C ARG A 529 -7.61 -5.22 -38.67
N THR A 530 -7.60 -3.92 -38.94
CA THR A 530 -8.73 -3.23 -39.57
C THR A 530 -8.80 -3.61 -41.06
N THR A 531 -9.93 -3.30 -41.70
CA THR A 531 -10.13 -3.51 -43.15
C THR A 531 -9.04 -2.85 -44.01
N ASP A 532 -8.46 -1.75 -43.52
CA ASP A 532 -7.44 -0.94 -44.22
C ASP A 532 -6.01 -1.41 -43.91
N GLY A 533 -5.84 -2.49 -43.13
CA GLY A 533 -4.56 -3.12 -42.81
C GLY A 533 -3.87 -2.64 -41.53
N ALA A 534 -4.39 -1.60 -40.86
CA ALA A 534 -3.84 -1.11 -39.60
C ALA A 534 -4.07 -2.09 -38.43
N PRO A 535 -3.29 -2.05 -37.34
CA PRO A 535 -3.57 -2.80 -36.12
C PRO A 535 -4.89 -2.37 -35.48
N ASP A 536 -5.76 -3.32 -35.12
CA ASP A 536 -7.08 -3.00 -34.57
C ASP A 536 -7.03 -2.60 -33.08
N VAL A 537 -6.03 -3.10 -32.34
CA VAL A 537 -5.59 -2.53 -31.07
C VAL A 537 -4.27 -1.79 -31.35
N LEU A 538 -4.29 -0.46 -31.29
CA LEU A 538 -3.16 0.40 -31.63
C LEU A 538 -2.72 1.26 -30.44
N ALA A 539 -1.43 1.22 -30.08
CA ALA A 539 -0.87 2.13 -29.10
C ALA A 539 -0.32 3.41 -29.76
N ILE A 540 -0.36 4.55 -29.06
CA ILE A 540 0.08 5.85 -29.57
C ILE A 540 0.94 6.56 -28.51
N ALA A 541 2.15 6.97 -28.89
CA ALA A 541 3.07 7.73 -28.02
C ALA A 541 4.00 8.62 -28.84
N GLN A 542 4.45 9.76 -28.30
CA GLN A 542 5.33 10.71 -29.01
C GLN A 542 6.77 10.18 -29.19
N GLY A 543 7.19 9.22 -28.36
CA GLY A 543 8.48 8.55 -28.45
C GLY A 543 8.33 7.07 -28.07
N GLY A 544 9.45 6.34 -28.15
CA GLY A 544 9.51 4.95 -27.70
C GLY A 544 9.34 4.80 -26.19
N ASP A 545 9.44 3.56 -25.72
CA ASP A 545 9.39 3.24 -24.29
C ASP A 545 10.50 4.00 -23.52
N PRO A 546 10.17 4.85 -22.53
CA PRO A 546 11.17 5.60 -21.78
C PRO A 546 11.98 4.72 -20.82
N TRP A 547 11.51 3.52 -20.46
CA TRP A 547 12.13 2.69 -19.43
C TRP A 547 13.54 2.18 -19.80
N PRO A 548 13.80 1.64 -21.00
CA PRO A 548 15.14 1.31 -21.51
C PRO A 548 16.20 2.42 -21.50
N ALA A 549 15.81 3.68 -21.31
CA ALA A 549 16.71 4.83 -21.23
C ALA A 549 16.89 5.35 -19.79
N ARG A 550 16.19 4.79 -18.81
CA ARG A 550 16.32 5.17 -17.40
C ARG A 550 17.49 4.42 -16.75
N GLN A 551 18.27 5.16 -15.98
CA GLN A 551 19.28 4.64 -15.07
C GLN A 551 19.04 5.32 -13.71
N GLY A 552 18.96 4.53 -12.64
CA GLY A 552 18.45 4.99 -11.35
C GLY A 552 17.63 3.94 -10.63
N LEU A 553 17.14 4.29 -9.44
CA LEU A 553 16.45 3.40 -8.50
C LEU A 553 14.99 3.81 -8.27
N ILE A 554 14.16 2.85 -7.85
CA ILE A 554 12.78 3.06 -7.34
C ILE A 554 12.72 2.52 -5.92
N GLY A 555 11.99 3.21 -5.02
CA GLY A 555 11.93 2.85 -3.59
C GLY A 555 11.22 1.53 -3.24
N GLN A 556 10.77 0.75 -4.23
CA GLN A 556 10.31 -0.63 -4.06
C GLN A 556 11.42 -1.61 -4.46
N THR A 557 11.52 -2.77 -3.83
CA THR A 557 12.47 -3.82 -4.27
C THR A 557 12.02 -4.47 -5.57
N ALA A 558 12.92 -5.19 -6.24
CA ALA A 558 12.58 -5.90 -7.47
C ALA A 558 11.47 -6.95 -7.22
N GLU A 559 11.53 -7.65 -6.09
CA GLU A 559 10.51 -8.59 -5.64
C GLU A 559 9.17 -7.92 -5.34
N ALA A 560 9.16 -6.71 -4.77
CA ALA A 560 7.92 -6.00 -4.44
C ALA A 560 7.11 -5.59 -5.69
N LEU A 561 7.81 -5.35 -6.81
CA LEU A 561 7.25 -5.04 -8.13
C LEU A 561 6.90 -6.30 -8.95
N SER A 562 7.58 -7.41 -8.68
CA SER A 562 7.44 -8.68 -9.40
C SER A 562 6.18 -9.41 -8.95
N LYS A 563 5.28 -9.73 -9.88
CA LYS A 563 3.99 -10.35 -9.57
C LYS A 563 3.54 -11.33 -10.65
N PRO A 564 2.93 -12.48 -10.27
CA PRO A 564 2.20 -13.32 -11.19
C PRO A 564 1.23 -12.49 -12.06
N GLY A 565 1.12 -12.87 -13.34
CA GLY A 565 0.12 -12.33 -14.29
C GLY A 565 0.02 -10.81 -14.43
N ASN A 566 1.04 -10.03 -14.05
CA ASN A 566 1.07 -8.59 -14.26
C ASN A 566 1.29 -8.17 -15.73
N GLY A 567 1.11 -9.08 -16.69
CA GLY A 567 1.36 -8.87 -18.12
C GLY A 567 2.83 -8.93 -18.54
N LEU A 568 3.80 -8.89 -17.61
CA LEU A 568 5.22 -9.01 -17.98
C LEU A 568 5.62 -10.46 -18.23
N VAL A 569 6.38 -10.71 -19.30
CA VAL A 569 6.88 -12.05 -19.65
C VAL A 569 7.97 -12.52 -18.69
N HIS A 570 8.89 -11.62 -18.36
CA HIS A 570 9.84 -11.80 -17.26
C HIS A 570 9.66 -10.66 -16.26
N GLN A 571 9.84 -10.98 -14.98
CA GLN A 571 9.62 -10.09 -13.85
C GLN A 571 10.90 -9.32 -13.48
N PRO A 572 10.80 -8.12 -12.88
CA PRO A 572 11.96 -7.33 -12.47
C PRO A 572 12.99 -8.06 -11.59
N ASP A 573 12.55 -9.02 -10.77
CA ASP A 573 13.44 -9.83 -9.93
C ASP A 573 14.26 -10.86 -10.72
N GLN A 574 13.80 -11.31 -11.90
CA GLN A 574 14.55 -12.19 -12.80
C GLN A 574 15.75 -11.48 -13.47
N PHE A 575 15.85 -10.16 -13.31
CA PHE A 575 16.96 -9.31 -13.75
C PHE A 575 17.85 -8.82 -12.60
N MET A 576 17.59 -9.21 -11.35
CA MET A 576 18.28 -8.69 -10.16
C MET A 576 18.75 -9.81 -9.22
N PRO A 577 19.92 -9.68 -8.55
CA PRO A 577 20.31 -10.62 -7.51
C PRO A 577 19.33 -10.62 -6.33
N GLN A 578 19.17 -11.77 -5.66
CA GLN A 578 18.30 -11.88 -4.49
C GLN A 578 18.75 -10.96 -3.36
N GLY A 579 17.82 -10.17 -2.80
CA GLY A 579 18.14 -9.24 -1.72
C GLY A 579 18.85 -7.96 -2.17
N ALA A 580 18.93 -7.69 -3.48
CA ALA A 580 19.19 -6.33 -3.96
C ALA A 580 18.10 -5.38 -3.43
N GLY A 581 18.49 -4.22 -2.89
CA GLY A 581 17.60 -3.32 -2.15
C GLY A 581 16.54 -2.63 -3.01
N PHE A 582 16.75 -1.36 -3.36
CA PHE A 582 15.84 -0.64 -4.26
C PHE A 582 15.95 -1.18 -5.70
N ALA A 583 14.83 -1.32 -6.39
CA ALA A 583 14.79 -1.85 -7.75
C ALA A 583 15.46 -0.89 -8.73
N ARG A 584 16.26 -1.42 -9.65
CA ARG A 584 16.82 -0.62 -10.74
C ARG A 584 15.80 -0.39 -11.84
N THR A 585 15.76 0.83 -12.34
CA THR A 585 14.89 1.25 -13.45
C THR A 585 15.21 0.55 -14.77
N ASP A 586 16.46 0.10 -14.98
CA ASP A 586 16.88 -0.64 -16.18
C ASP A 586 16.52 -2.14 -16.13
N ALA A 587 16.47 -2.76 -14.95
CA ALA A 587 15.90 -4.10 -14.74
C ALA A 587 14.40 -4.15 -15.06
N ILE A 588 13.67 -3.10 -14.65
CA ILE A 588 12.26 -2.89 -15.00
C ILE A 588 12.14 -2.61 -16.51
N GLY A 589 13.04 -1.79 -17.07
CA GLY A 589 13.10 -1.53 -18.52
C GLY A 589 13.39 -2.76 -19.38
N ALA A 590 14.22 -3.70 -18.92
CA ALA A 590 14.43 -4.98 -19.57
C ALA A 590 13.15 -5.81 -19.59
N SER A 591 12.47 -5.92 -18.44
CA SER A 591 11.17 -6.60 -18.28
C SER A 591 10.10 -6.06 -19.24
N ILE A 592 10.00 -4.73 -19.35
CA ILE A 592 9.02 -4.04 -20.20
C ILE A 592 9.40 -4.18 -21.68
N ALA A 593 10.65 -3.92 -22.07
CA ALA A 593 11.08 -3.99 -23.46
C ALA A 593 10.94 -5.40 -24.03
N GLU A 594 11.30 -6.43 -23.26
CA GLU A 594 11.15 -7.82 -23.69
C GLU A 594 9.69 -8.22 -23.84
N THR A 595 8.84 -7.82 -22.87
CA THR A 595 7.39 -8.02 -22.98
C THR A 595 6.84 -7.35 -24.24
N ARG A 596 7.22 -6.09 -24.48
CA ARG A 596 6.80 -5.29 -25.65
C ARG A 596 7.21 -5.93 -26.97
N ALA A 597 8.44 -6.42 -27.06
CA ALA A 597 8.99 -7.10 -28.22
C ALA A 597 8.25 -8.43 -28.50
N ARG A 598 8.13 -9.29 -27.47
CA ARG A 598 7.49 -10.61 -27.57
C ARG A 598 5.99 -10.54 -27.89
N THR A 599 5.27 -9.56 -27.35
CA THR A 599 3.86 -9.35 -27.71
C THR A 599 3.67 -8.65 -29.05
N GLN A 600 4.76 -8.18 -29.69
CA GLN A 600 4.75 -7.38 -30.92
C GLN A 600 3.86 -6.13 -30.83
N MET A 601 3.92 -5.42 -29.69
CA MET A 601 3.00 -4.31 -29.40
C MET A 601 3.11 -3.19 -30.46
N PRO A 602 2.05 -2.91 -31.23
CA PRO A 602 2.07 -1.90 -32.28
C PRO A 602 1.95 -0.51 -31.66
N VAL A 603 3.03 0.28 -31.76
CA VAL A 603 3.04 1.69 -31.34
C VAL A 603 3.20 2.58 -32.57
N TYR A 604 2.27 3.52 -32.73
CA TYR A 604 2.35 4.58 -33.73
C TYR A 604 3.03 5.82 -33.12
N PRO A 605 4.15 6.32 -33.70
CA PRO A 605 4.93 7.42 -33.14
C PRO A 605 4.27 8.78 -33.41
N ALA A 606 3.44 9.26 -32.48
CA ALA A 606 2.77 10.56 -32.57
C ALA A 606 2.44 11.18 -31.21
N ARG A 607 2.51 12.51 -31.15
CA ARG A 607 2.05 13.29 -30.00
C ARG A 607 0.52 13.26 -29.92
N ILE A 608 -0.03 12.89 -28.78
CA ILE A 608 -1.47 13.02 -28.52
C ILE A 608 -1.78 14.51 -28.28
N SER A 609 -2.81 15.01 -28.95
CA SER A 609 -3.25 16.41 -28.83
C SER A 609 -4.62 16.56 -28.15
N SER A 610 -5.54 15.62 -28.37
CA SER A 610 -6.81 15.55 -27.63
C SER A 610 -7.46 14.16 -27.75
N VAL A 611 -8.32 13.85 -26.77
CA VAL A 611 -9.34 12.79 -26.85
C VAL A 611 -10.68 13.49 -26.71
N GLU A 612 -11.60 13.25 -27.64
CA GLU A 612 -12.87 13.98 -27.71
C GLU A 612 -14.01 13.00 -27.97
N ALA A 613 -15.11 13.12 -27.21
CA ALA A 613 -16.36 12.46 -27.56
C ALA A 613 -16.94 13.08 -28.84
N VAL A 614 -17.59 12.27 -29.69
CA VAL A 614 -18.21 12.75 -30.93
C VAL A 614 -19.70 12.40 -31.02
N PRO A 615 -20.53 13.19 -31.73
CA PRO A 615 -21.98 12.96 -31.79
C PRO A 615 -22.36 11.62 -32.44
N ASN A 616 -23.52 11.09 -32.03
CA ASN A 616 -24.13 9.90 -32.65
C ASN A 616 -24.26 10.06 -34.18
N GLY A 617 -23.87 9.03 -34.92
CA GLY A 617 -23.80 9.04 -36.39
C GLY A 617 -22.38 9.24 -36.96
N GLN A 618 -21.40 9.54 -36.11
CA GLN A 618 -19.97 9.48 -36.46
C GLN A 618 -19.46 8.03 -36.50
N PRO A 619 -18.30 7.74 -37.13
CA PRO A 619 -17.79 6.37 -37.32
C PRO A 619 -17.52 5.57 -36.04
N ALA A 620 -17.35 6.25 -34.90
CA ALA A 620 -17.16 5.65 -33.57
C ALA A 620 -17.53 6.68 -32.48
N ARG A 621 -17.50 6.27 -31.20
CA ARG A 621 -17.86 7.11 -30.03
C ARG A 621 -16.87 8.25 -29.73
N TYR A 622 -15.58 8.04 -30.01
CA TYR A 622 -14.51 8.97 -29.67
C TYR A 622 -13.62 9.24 -30.87
N ARG A 623 -13.07 10.46 -30.96
CA ARG A 623 -11.93 10.78 -31.82
C ARG A 623 -10.69 11.06 -30.98
N VAL A 624 -9.56 10.46 -31.37
CA VAL A 624 -8.24 10.75 -30.82
C VAL A 624 -7.46 11.52 -31.88
N VAL A 625 -7.06 12.74 -31.52
CA VAL A 625 -6.30 13.64 -32.40
C VAL A 625 -4.83 13.53 -32.04
N VAL A 626 -3.98 13.36 -33.05
CA VAL A 626 -2.53 13.27 -32.89
C VAL A 626 -1.79 14.22 -33.84
N GLU A 627 -0.53 14.50 -33.50
CA GLU A 627 0.46 15.15 -34.35
C GLU A 627 1.64 14.22 -34.57
N THR A 628 1.88 13.84 -35.82
CA THR A 628 2.96 12.93 -36.24
C THR A 628 3.98 13.69 -37.06
N GLN A 629 5.27 13.35 -36.93
CA GLN A 629 6.27 13.81 -37.90
C GLN A 629 6.14 12.99 -39.19
N ILE A 630 6.01 13.68 -40.32
CA ILE A 630 6.04 13.13 -41.68
C ILE A 630 7.27 13.63 -42.41
N ARG A 631 7.74 12.86 -43.38
CA ARG A 631 8.79 13.29 -44.30
C ARG A 631 8.14 13.75 -45.60
N ASN A 632 8.41 14.98 -45.99
CA ASN A 632 7.90 15.56 -47.23
C ASN A 632 8.70 15.03 -48.45
N PRO A 633 8.17 15.13 -49.69
CA PRO A 633 8.87 14.67 -50.89
C PRO A 633 10.20 15.38 -51.18
N ASP A 634 10.39 16.60 -50.65
CA ASP A 634 11.66 17.35 -50.70
C ASP A 634 12.71 16.87 -49.68
N GLY A 635 12.37 15.88 -48.86
CA GLY A 635 13.22 15.31 -47.80
C GLY A 635 13.13 16.02 -46.46
N SER A 636 12.44 17.17 -46.36
CA SER A 636 12.20 17.91 -45.11
C SER A 636 11.26 17.13 -44.17
N THR A 637 11.22 17.54 -42.90
CA THR A 637 10.31 16.96 -41.90
C THR A 637 9.23 17.98 -41.54
N GLY A 638 7.97 17.59 -41.65
CA GLY A 638 6.80 18.40 -41.29
C GLY A 638 5.93 17.70 -40.25
N THR A 639 5.15 18.46 -39.50
CA THR A 639 4.18 17.89 -38.54
C THR A 639 2.79 17.81 -39.17
N GLN A 640 2.21 16.62 -39.23
CA GLN A 640 0.86 16.38 -39.73
C GLN A 640 -0.10 16.08 -38.58
N ARG A 641 -1.24 16.78 -38.52
CA ARG A 641 -2.35 16.43 -37.63
C ARG A 641 -3.15 15.28 -38.25
N ARG A 642 -3.51 14.27 -37.45
CA ARG A 642 -4.32 13.11 -37.87
C ARG A 642 -5.41 12.79 -36.85
N THR A 643 -6.46 12.12 -37.32
CA THR A 643 -7.62 11.71 -36.52
C THR A 643 -7.79 10.19 -36.58
N PHE A 644 -7.89 9.55 -35.42
CA PHE A 644 -8.35 8.18 -35.30
C PHE A 644 -9.74 8.18 -34.65
N PHE A 645 -10.66 7.38 -35.18
CA PHE A 645 -11.97 7.12 -34.57
C PHE A 645 -11.94 5.77 -33.85
N THR A 646 -12.44 5.71 -32.62
CA THR A 646 -12.50 4.45 -31.86
C THR A 646 -13.66 4.42 -30.86
N ASN A 647 -14.04 3.22 -30.43
CA ASN A 647 -15.03 3.00 -29.37
C ASN A 647 -14.39 2.73 -28.00
N GLU A 648 -13.10 2.39 -27.96
CA GLU A 648 -12.35 2.04 -26.75
C GLU A 648 -11.03 2.83 -26.66
N VAL A 649 -10.78 3.52 -25.56
CA VAL A 649 -9.53 4.24 -25.28
C VAL A 649 -8.97 3.84 -23.92
N ASP A 650 -7.77 3.25 -23.91
CA ASP A 650 -7.02 2.91 -22.70
C ASP A 650 -5.95 3.97 -22.40
N VAL A 651 -6.21 4.85 -21.44
CA VAL A 651 -5.25 5.86 -20.98
C VAL A 651 -4.23 5.22 -20.03
N ALA A 652 -3.08 4.84 -20.59
CA ALA A 652 -1.98 4.17 -19.91
C ALA A 652 -0.70 5.04 -19.83
N MET A 653 -0.81 6.34 -20.11
CA MET A 653 0.28 7.33 -20.06
C MET A 653 0.70 7.75 -18.64
N GLY A 654 0.14 7.12 -17.61
CA GLY A 654 0.45 7.42 -16.21
C GLY A 654 -0.25 8.67 -15.65
N PRO A 655 0.13 9.08 -14.44
CA PRO A 655 -0.47 10.21 -13.71
C PRO A 655 -0.04 11.60 -14.19
N GLY A 656 0.73 11.75 -15.26
CA GLY A 656 1.30 13.05 -15.66
C GLY A 656 2.62 13.39 -14.97
N PRO A 657 3.07 14.66 -15.03
CA PRO A 657 4.39 15.11 -14.58
C PRO A 657 4.47 15.42 -13.08
N ASP A 658 5.70 15.56 -12.56
CA ASP A 658 5.97 15.79 -11.14
C ASP A 658 5.28 17.06 -10.62
N ARG A 659 4.68 16.98 -9.42
CA ARG A 659 4.10 18.16 -8.77
C ARG A 659 5.20 19.16 -8.40
N THR A 660 5.14 20.33 -8.99
CA THR A 660 6.09 21.42 -8.78
C THR A 660 5.73 22.28 -7.57
N LEU A 661 6.73 22.88 -6.92
CA LEU A 661 6.52 23.83 -5.82
C LEU A 661 5.93 25.16 -6.34
N ALA A 662 6.22 25.52 -7.59
CA ALA A 662 5.66 26.69 -8.26
C ALA A 662 4.15 26.57 -8.48
N ARG A 663 3.61 25.36 -8.68
CA ARG A 663 2.16 25.11 -8.70
C ARG A 663 1.50 25.57 -7.40
N ASP A 664 2.12 25.26 -6.28
CA ASP A 664 1.67 25.64 -4.93
C ASP A 664 2.05 27.09 -4.57
N ARG A 665 2.56 27.88 -5.54
CA ARG A 665 2.99 29.29 -5.41
C ARG A 665 4.09 29.54 -4.38
N VAL A 666 4.89 28.53 -4.08
CA VAL A 666 6.04 28.59 -3.15
C VAL A 666 7.25 29.30 -3.76
N ILE A 667 7.36 29.28 -5.09
CA ILE A 667 8.53 29.73 -5.86
C ILE A 667 8.10 30.05 -7.30
N ALA A 668 8.89 30.83 -8.06
CA ALA A 668 8.64 31.04 -9.49
C ALA A 668 9.04 29.80 -10.33
N PRO A 669 8.34 29.47 -11.44
CA PRO A 669 8.64 28.27 -12.25
C PRO A 669 10.07 28.25 -12.82
N GLU A 670 10.55 29.39 -13.30
CA GLU A 670 11.89 29.57 -13.87
C GLU A 670 12.96 29.34 -12.79
N ARG A 671 12.64 29.80 -11.58
CA ARG A 671 13.51 29.70 -10.40
C ARG A 671 13.55 28.29 -9.82
N GLU A 672 12.42 27.58 -9.79
CA GLU A 672 12.41 26.15 -9.48
C GLU A 672 13.23 25.36 -10.50
N SER A 673 13.10 25.69 -11.79
CA SER A 673 13.87 25.05 -12.86
C SER A 673 15.38 25.26 -12.70
N GLN A 674 15.82 26.44 -12.25
CA GLN A 674 17.22 26.73 -11.92
C GLN A 674 17.72 25.94 -10.69
N LEU A 675 16.90 25.80 -9.65
CA LEU A 675 17.26 25.01 -8.47
C LEU A 675 17.26 23.50 -8.76
N VAL A 676 16.42 23.03 -9.69
CA VAL A 676 16.44 21.64 -10.19
C VAL A 676 17.69 21.38 -11.04
N SER A 677 18.03 22.26 -11.99
CA SER A 677 19.21 22.07 -12.85
C SER A 677 20.55 22.15 -12.09
N THR A 678 20.57 22.84 -10.95
CA THR A 678 21.72 22.90 -10.03
C THR A 678 21.69 21.85 -8.91
N GLY A 679 20.66 20.98 -8.86
CA GLY A 679 20.56 19.88 -7.89
C GLY A 679 20.12 20.26 -6.47
N HIS A 680 19.86 21.55 -6.20
CA HIS A 680 19.35 22.02 -4.90
C HIS A 680 17.88 21.60 -4.67
N ILE A 681 17.09 21.40 -5.74
CA ILE A 681 15.80 20.70 -5.69
C ILE A 681 15.92 19.39 -6.45
N VAL A 682 15.45 18.30 -5.86
CA VAL A 682 15.41 16.98 -6.50
C VAL A 682 13.98 16.45 -6.45
N ARG A 683 13.56 15.69 -7.46
CA ARG A 683 12.25 15.01 -7.52
C ARG A 683 12.39 13.60 -6.93
N GLY A 684 11.44 13.19 -6.08
CA GLY A 684 11.43 11.96 -5.26
C GLY A 684 12.33 10.82 -5.73
N ASP A 685 11.81 9.87 -6.53
CA ASP A 685 12.57 8.71 -7.03
C ASP A 685 13.90 9.06 -7.75
N GLY A 686 14.03 10.27 -8.31
CA GLY A 686 15.29 10.79 -8.86
C GLY A 686 16.37 11.00 -7.81
N PHE A 687 16.02 11.27 -6.55
CA PHE A 687 16.95 11.40 -5.43
C PHE A 687 17.57 10.07 -5.00
N LEU A 688 16.81 8.97 -5.05
CA LEU A 688 17.31 7.60 -4.86
C LEU A 688 18.45 7.25 -5.83
N SER A 689 18.46 7.90 -6.98
CA SER A 689 19.47 7.74 -8.04
C SER A 689 20.72 8.61 -7.84
N THR A 690 20.78 9.37 -6.74
CA THR A 690 21.95 10.16 -6.32
C THR A 690 22.62 9.55 -5.09
N THR A 691 23.89 9.88 -4.84
CA THR A 691 24.57 9.54 -3.58
C THR A 691 24.59 10.77 -2.66
N PRO A 692 23.87 10.75 -1.52
CA PRO A 692 24.03 11.76 -0.47
C PRO A 692 25.39 11.66 0.21
N ARG A 693 25.89 12.76 0.77
CA ARG A 693 27.13 12.77 1.56
C ARG A 693 26.80 12.61 3.05
N ALA A 694 27.71 11.99 3.81
CA ALA A 694 27.62 11.98 5.26
C ALA A 694 27.64 13.42 5.80
N GLY A 695 26.71 13.75 6.69
CA GLY A 695 26.50 15.12 7.20
C GLY A 695 25.81 16.09 6.22
N GLU A 696 25.38 15.65 5.04
CA GLU A 696 24.60 16.50 4.13
C GLU A 696 23.22 16.81 4.72
N ARG A 697 22.78 18.06 4.64
CA ARG A 697 21.52 18.55 5.22
C ARG A 697 20.41 18.47 4.18
N ILE A 698 19.45 17.58 4.36
CA ILE A 698 18.44 17.25 3.34
C ILE A 698 17.03 17.44 3.89
N LEU A 699 16.25 18.29 3.23
CA LEU A 699 14.82 18.44 3.50
C LEU A 699 14.05 17.47 2.60
N VAL A 700 13.37 16.48 3.17
CA VAL A 700 12.40 15.66 2.44
C VAL A 700 11.00 16.21 2.67
N THR A 701 10.29 16.58 1.61
CA THR A 701 8.91 17.06 1.70
C THR A 701 7.95 16.15 0.95
N GLY A 702 6.96 15.61 1.67
CA GLY A 702 5.96 14.67 1.14
C GLY A 702 5.44 13.71 2.21
N GLY A 703 4.16 13.38 2.15
CA GLY A 703 3.52 12.43 3.08
C GLY A 703 3.53 10.96 2.65
N GLY A 704 4.01 10.69 1.43
CA GLY A 704 3.86 9.41 0.74
C GLY A 704 5.00 8.40 0.97
N ALA A 705 4.87 7.24 0.32
CA ALA A 705 5.86 6.17 0.39
C ALA A 705 7.23 6.60 -0.16
N THR A 706 7.28 7.32 -1.30
CA THR A 706 8.51 7.91 -1.85
C THR A 706 9.28 8.74 -0.83
N ALA A 707 8.59 9.58 -0.05
CA ALA A 707 9.24 10.40 0.98
C ALA A 707 9.90 9.53 2.08
N ALA A 708 9.28 8.41 2.46
CA ALA A 708 9.93 7.45 3.37
C ALA A 708 11.15 6.78 2.72
N TRP A 709 11.09 6.42 1.44
CA TRP A 709 12.20 5.81 0.72
C TRP A 709 13.38 6.78 0.55
N ASP A 710 13.11 8.04 0.22
CA ASP A 710 14.08 9.14 0.16
C ASP A 710 14.76 9.36 1.53
N THR A 711 13.96 9.44 2.61
CA THR A 711 14.49 9.57 3.97
C THR A 711 15.36 8.38 4.38
N ALA A 712 14.95 7.15 4.05
CA ALA A 712 15.75 5.95 4.31
C ALA A 712 17.07 5.96 3.53
N HIS A 713 17.02 6.31 2.24
CA HIS A 713 18.18 6.42 1.35
C HIS A 713 19.20 7.47 1.85
N ALA A 714 18.73 8.67 2.20
CA ALA A 714 19.57 9.72 2.76
C ALA A 714 20.30 9.28 4.04
N ARG A 715 19.57 8.65 4.97
CA ARG A 715 20.13 8.17 6.24
C ARG A 715 21.08 6.98 6.10
N ALA A 716 20.85 6.09 5.13
CA ALA A 716 21.78 5.01 4.81
C ALA A 716 23.16 5.51 4.35
N HIS A 717 23.22 6.75 3.82
CA HIS A 717 24.44 7.45 3.44
C HIS A 717 24.94 8.46 4.50
N GLY A 718 24.32 8.48 5.68
CA GLY A 718 24.73 9.32 6.81
C GLY A 718 24.32 10.80 6.72
N ALA A 719 23.34 11.16 5.89
CA ALA A 719 22.83 12.52 5.81
C ALA A 719 21.91 12.89 7.00
N GLU A 720 21.89 14.18 7.37
CA GLU A 720 20.89 14.75 8.29
C GLU A 720 19.59 15.01 7.53
N VAL A 721 18.45 14.53 8.03
CA VAL A 721 17.16 14.61 7.32
C VAL A 721 16.06 15.21 8.18
N ASP A 722 15.53 16.35 7.73
CA ASP A 722 14.24 16.88 8.19
C ASP A 722 13.14 16.38 7.26
N TRP A 723 12.12 15.69 7.78
CA TRP A 723 11.00 15.18 6.99
C TRP A 723 9.70 15.95 7.30
N ILE A 724 9.12 16.61 6.30
CA ILE A 724 7.93 17.44 6.46
C ILE A 724 6.76 16.98 5.58
N ALA A 725 5.53 17.13 6.08
CA ALA A 725 4.32 16.93 5.30
C ALA A 725 3.30 18.06 5.54
N ARG A 726 2.61 18.47 4.48
CA ARG A 726 1.52 19.45 4.56
C ARG A 726 0.30 18.79 5.22
N PRO A 727 -0.25 19.32 6.33
CA PRO A 727 -1.50 18.83 6.91
C PRO A 727 -2.70 18.97 5.96
N GLY A 728 -3.65 18.03 6.07
CA GLY A 728 -4.94 18.07 5.40
C GLY A 728 -5.88 19.15 5.96
N THR A 729 -7.08 19.29 5.37
CA THR A 729 -7.99 20.41 5.67
C THR A 729 -8.46 20.45 7.13
N ASP A 730 -8.84 19.30 7.69
CA ASP A 730 -9.35 19.22 9.07
C ASP A 730 -8.21 19.35 10.10
N GLU A 731 -7.04 18.80 9.75
CA GLU A 731 -5.81 18.95 10.51
C GLU A 731 -5.35 20.41 10.51
N LEU A 732 -5.46 21.13 9.39
CA LEU A 732 -5.21 22.57 9.29
C LEU A 732 -6.12 23.38 10.20
N ALA A 733 -7.38 22.98 10.41
CA ALA A 733 -8.28 23.67 11.33
C ALA A 733 -7.81 23.56 12.81
N ILE A 734 -7.24 22.42 13.20
CA ILE A 734 -6.68 22.18 14.54
C ILE A 734 -5.31 22.85 14.68
N LEU A 735 -4.44 22.72 13.67
CA LEU A 735 -3.05 23.15 13.70
C LEU A 735 -2.90 24.66 13.55
N ARG A 736 -3.76 25.33 12.77
CA ARG A 736 -3.59 26.75 12.45
C ARG A 736 -3.53 27.66 13.69
N PRO A 737 -4.42 27.54 14.69
CA PRO A 737 -4.27 28.27 15.95
C PRO A 737 -2.93 28.02 16.66
N MET A 738 -2.41 26.79 16.61
CA MET A 738 -1.13 26.40 17.22
C MET A 738 0.05 27.00 16.45
N THR A 739 0.09 26.86 15.12
CA THR A 739 1.16 27.45 14.29
C THR A 739 1.12 28.97 14.27
N ASP A 740 -0.06 29.60 14.32
CA ASP A 740 -0.18 31.05 14.43
C ASP A 740 0.29 31.53 15.83
N ALA A 741 0.01 30.79 16.90
CA ALA A 741 0.54 31.07 18.23
C ALA A 741 2.06 30.89 18.29
N ARG A 742 2.58 29.78 17.77
CA ARG A 742 4.01 29.47 17.63
C ARG A 742 4.75 30.58 16.88
N LYS A 743 4.24 30.98 15.72
CA LYS A 743 4.83 32.02 14.86
C LYS A 743 4.81 33.40 15.52
N ARG A 744 3.75 33.75 16.26
CA ARG A 744 3.75 34.97 17.10
C ARG A 744 4.84 34.88 18.15
N LEU A 745 4.82 33.82 18.97
CA LEU A 745 5.71 33.67 20.14
C LEU A 745 7.20 33.59 19.76
N LEU A 746 7.54 32.87 18.68
CA LEU A 746 8.88 32.82 18.11
C LEU A 746 9.30 34.20 17.57
N GLY A 747 8.48 34.82 16.72
CA GLY A 747 8.79 36.15 16.18
C GLY A 747 8.91 37.22 17.26
N GLN A 748 8.16 37.08 18.37
CA GLN A 748 8.29 37.90 19.57
C GLN A 748 9.66 37.68 20.23
N LEU A 749 10.04 36.43 20.54
CA LEU A 749 11.35 36.03 21.08
C LEU A 749 12.53 36.47 20.19
N GLU A 750 12.30 36.63 18.88
CA GLU A 750 13.27 37.14 17.90
C GLU A 750 13.29 38.68 17.78
N ARG A 751 12.43 39.43 18.50
CA ARG A 751 12.26 40.90 18.34
C ARG A 751 12.18 41.75 19.63
N GLY A 752 11.01 41.88 20.27
CA GLY A 752 10.79 43.08 21.11
C GLY A 752 9.42 43.33 21.76
N GLU A 753 8.68 42.29 22.19
CA GLU A 753 7.26 42.41 22.61
C GLU A 753 6.83 41.89 24.02
N ILE A 754 7.64 41.13 24.79
CA ILE A 754 7.29 40.53 26.12
C ILE A 754 8.56 40.31 26.99
N ALA A 755 8.56 40.68 28.28
CA ALA A 755 9.76 40.99 29.07
C ALA A 755 10.73 39.82 29.42
N PRO A 756 11.99 40.10 29.83
CA PRO A 756 13.00 39.08 30.21
C PRO A 756 12.53 38.06 31.25
N GLU A 757 11.80 38.49 32.27
CA GLU A 757 11.19 37.65 33.30
C GLU A 757 10.16 36.66 32.74
N HIS A 758 9.61 36.93 31.55
CA HIS A 758 8.65 36.08 30.85
C HIS A 758 9.27 35.28 29.69
N GLN A 759 10.53 35.54 29.30
CA GLN A 759 11.22 34.78 28.24
C GLN A 759 11.24 33.27 28.54
N ALA A 760 11.44 32.89 29.81
CA ALA A 760 11.48 31.48 30.22
C ALA A 760 10.10 30.79 30.08
N ASP A 761 8.99 31.50 30.31
CA ASP A 761 7.64 30.97 30.08
C ASP A 761 7.27 30.96 28.61
N ALA A 762 7.69 31.96 27.83
CA ALA A 762 7.56 31.95 26.38
C ALA A 762 8.32 30.76 25.75
N GLN A 763 9.53 30.45 26.22
CA GLN A 763 10.28 29.27 25.78
C GLN A 763 9.60 27.95 26.20
N ARG A 764 9.11 27.83 27.45
CA ARG A 764 8.31 26.67 27.89
C ARG A 764 7.06 26.47 27.03
N ARG A 765 6.33 27.55 26.74
CA ARG A 765 5.10 27.49 25.93
C ARG A 765 5.38 27.19 24.46
N LEU A 766 6.52 27.63 23.93
CA LEU A 766 6.97 27.24 22.59
C LEU A 766 7.28 25.74 22.52
N GLN A 767 8.01 25.20 23.51
CA GLN A 767 8.29 23.76 23.63
C GLN A 767 7.03 22.92 23.80
N GLU A 768 6.03 23.40 24.55
CA GLU A 768 4.73 22.73 24.70
C GLU A 768 3.98 22.65 23.36
N ILE A 769 3.94 23.76 22.61
CA ILE A 769 3.33 23.79 21.27
C ILE A 769 4.09 22.87 20.30
N ASP A 770 5.43 22.91 20.29
CA ASP A 770 6.24 22.01 19.46
C ASP A 770 6.01 20.53 19.81
N SER A 771 5.88 20.19 21.09
CA SER A 771 5.57 18.82 21.54
C SER A 771 4.18 18.35 21.09
N GLN A 772 3.18 19.24 21.10
CA GLN A 772 1.84 18.94 20.61
C GLN A 772 1.79 18.81 19.08
N LEU A 773 2.60 19.59 18.35
CA LEU A 773 2.78 19.46 16.90
C LEU A 773 3.49 18.13 16.54
N GLU A 774 4.45 17.68 17.36
CA GLU A 774 5.09 16.36 17.21
C GLU A 774 4.11 15.22 17.50
N GLU A 775 3.31 15.28 18.57
CA GLU A 775 2.29 14.25 18.84
C GLU A 775 1.30 14.11 17.65
N LEU A 776 0.87 15.22 17.07
CA LEU A 776 0.02 15.24 15.88
C LEU A 776 0.76 14.72 14.63
N ALA A 777 2.07 14.96 14.49
CA ALA A 777 2.90 14.40 13.40
C ALA A 777 3.03 12.87 13.45
N LEU A 778 2.91 12.30 14.65
CA LEU A 778 3.06 10.87 14.92
C LEU A 778 1.74 10.12 14.92
N HIS A 779 0.69 10.70 15.50
CA HIS A 779 -0.56 10.01 15.80
C HIS A 779 -1.77 10.57 15.06
N GLY A 780 -1.61 11.65 14.30
CA GLY A 780 -2.69 12.30 13.54
C GLY A 780 -3.69 13.03 14.43
N ALA A 781 -4.61 13.75 13.78
CA ALA A 781 -5.72 14.40 14.46
C ALA A 781 -6.69 13.37 15.08
N PRO A 782 -7.19 13.60 16.31
CA PRO A 782 -8.30 12.81 16.86
C PRO A 782 -9.61 13.14 16.14
N ARG A 783 -10.46 12.13 15.92
CA ARG A 783 -11.83 12.29 15.42
C ARG A 783 -12.78 12.71 16.54
N ALA A 784 -13.94 13.26 16.15
CA ALA A 784 -15.02 13.64 17.06
C ALA A 784 -15.63 12.46 17.86
N ASP A 785 -15.43 11.22 17.41
CA ASP A 785 -15.82 9.99 18.13
C ASP A 785 -14.79 9.53 19.19
N GLY A 786 -13.69 10.27 19.36
CA GLY A 786 -12.59 9.94 20.26
C GLY A 786 -11.64 8.86 19.73
N THR A 787 -11.83 8.38 18.50
CA THR A 787 -10.86 7.50 17.83
C THR A 787 -9.76 8.32 17.16
N ARG A 788 -8.56 7.74 17.05
CA ARG A 788 -7.58 8.12 16.02
C ARG A 788 -7.67 7.05 14.95
N MET A 789 -7.84 7.42 13.67
CA MET A 789 -7.69 6.45 12.59
C MET A 789 -6.25 5.92 12.62
N GLN A 790 -6.09 4.61 12.52
CA GLN A 790 -4.78 4.08 12.13
C GLN A 790 -4.48 4.61 10.73
N ASN A 791 -3.36 5.32 10.61
CA ASN A 791 -2.85 5.95 9.40
C ASN A 791 -3.63 7.18 8.84
N ALA A 792 -4.41 7.91 9.65
CA ALA A 792 -4.65 9.34 9.34
C ALA A 792 -3.49 10.23 9.84
N GLY A 793 -3.54 11.54 9.56
CA GLY A 793 -2.38 12.41 9.57
C GLY A 793 -1.74 12.52 8.18
N PRO A 794 -1.01 13.59 7.87
CA PRO A 794 -0.46 13.80 6.53
C PRO A 794 0.75 12.91 6.21
N PHE A 795 1.29 12.20 7.21
CA PHE A 795 2.25 11.10 7.03
C PHE A 795 1.60 9.72 6.99
N GLY A 796 0.26 9.62 7.14
CA GLY A 796 -0.51 8.38 7.07
C GLY A 796 -0.17 7.51 5.85
N PRO A 797 -0.05 8.07 4.63
CA PRO A 797 0.38 7.36 3.42
C PRO A 797 1.80 6.77 3.45
N SER A 798 2.62 7.14 4.46
CA SER A 798 3.95 6.59 4.69
C SER A 798 3.98 5.54 5.82
N ASN A 799 2.98 5.51 6.71
CA ASN A 799 2.84 4.57 7.85
C ASN A 799 2.44 3.14 7.41
N LEU A 800 2.94 2.69 6.26
CA LEU A 800 2.71 1.36 5.69
C LEU A 800 3.56 0.31 6.42
N PRO A 801 3.11 -0.95 6.54
CA PRO A 801 3.95 -2.05 7.06
C PRO A 801 5.30 -2.17 6.33
N ARG A 802 5.31 -1.98 5.00
CA ARG A 802 6.54 -1.97 4.16
C ARG A 802 7.55 -0.86 4.51
N ASN A 803 7.11 0.17 5.23
CA ASN A 803 7.92 1.34 5.62
C ASN A 803 8.17 1.41 7.14
N ALA A 804 7.70 0.43 7.93
CA ALA A 804 7.64 0.53 9.40
C ALA A 804 9.00 0.82 10.06
N ALA A 805 10.08 0.20 9.55
CA ALA A 805 11.44 0.46 10.04
C ALA A 805 11.88 1.92 9.82
N THR A 806 11.58 2.51 8.66
CA THR A 806 11.81 3.93 8.38
C THR A 806 10.97 4.81 9.31
N VAL A 807 9.69 4.50 9.47
CA VAL A 807 8.76 5.29 10.30
C VAL A 807 9.17 5.27 11.78
N GLU A 808 9.62 4.13 12.30
CA GLU A 808 10.18 4.01 13.64
C GLU A 808 11.45 4.85 13.80
N ALA A 809 12.40 4.71 12.86
CA ALA A 809 13.66 5.46 12.89
C ALA A 809 13.48 6.98 12.68
N THR A 810 12.37 7.42 12.08
CA THR A 810 12.07 8.83 11.77
C THR A 810 11.12 9.50 12.75
N ARG A 811 10.69 8.81 13.82
CA ARG A 811 9.69 9.28 14.78
C ARG A 811 9.94 10.75 15.21
N GLY A 812 11.11 11.05 15.78
CA GLY A 812 11.47 12.41 16.22
C GLY A 812 12.00 13.37 15.15
N GLN A 813 11.80 13.10 13.85
CA GLN A 813 12.27 13.95 12.74
C GLN A 813 11.17 14.26 11.69
N ARG A 814 9.91 14.11 12.09
CA ARG A 814 8.71 14.37 11.27
C ARG A 814 7.99 15.63 11.74
N SER A 815 7.78 16.62 10.87
CA SER A 815 7.09 17.88 11.23
C SER A 815 5.89 18.21 10.35
N LEU A 816 4.83 18.75 10.99
CA LEU A 816 3.61 19.22 10.34
C LEU A 816 3.76 20.64 9.78
N LYS A 817 4.49 20.77 8.67
CA LYS A 817 4.69 22.05 7.98
C LYS A 817 4.84 21.89 6.48
N SER A 818 4.49 22.94 5.75
CA SER A 818 4.79 23.08 4.32
C SER A 818 5.81 24.18 4.08
N ILE A 819 6.57 24.06 3.00
CA ILE A 819 7.42 25.15 2.50
C ILE A 819 6.54 26.34 2.12
N THR A 820 7.00 27.55 2.45
CA THR A 820 6.36 28.83 2.07
C THR A 820 7.24 29.68 1.15
N ALA A 821 8.56 29.52 1.20
CA ALA A 821 9.51 30.07 0.24
C ALA A 821 10.83 29.27 0.22
N ILE A 822 11.58 29.35 -0.87
CA ILE A 822 12.98 28.89 -0.98
C ILE A 822 13.81 30.06 -1.54
N GLY A 823 14.95 30.34 -0.93
CA GLY A 823 15.82 31.46 -1.28
C GLY A 823 16.87 31.16 -2.36
N GLU A 824 17.88 32.03 -2.41
CA GLU A 824 19.09 31.82 -3.20
C GLU A 824 20.04 30.80 -2.52
N PRO A 825 20.79 29.98 -3.29
CA PRO A 825 21.98 29.33 -2.80
C PRO A 825 22.93 30.36 -2.20
N ILE A 826 23.31 30.15 -0.95
CA ILE A 826 24.29 30.97 -0.25
C ILE A 826 25.63 30.84 -0.99
N THR A 827 26.26 31.96 -1.34
CA THR A 827 27.47 31.98 -2.17
C THR A 827 28.78 32.04 -1.38
N THR A 828 28.73 32.35 -0.07
CA THR A 828 29.90 32.59 0.77
C THR A 828 29.72 32.06 2.20
N GLY A 829 30.82 31.87 2.92
CA GLY A 829 30.83 31.41 4.31
C GLY A 829 30.54 29.91 4.48
N PRO A 830 30.37 29.43 5.72
CA PRO A 830 30.28 28.00 6.04
C PRO A 830 29.03 27.30 5.50
N ASN A 831 28.02 28.06 5.06
CA ASN A 831 26.78 27.54 4.48
C ASN A 831 26.75 27.65 2.94
N ALA A 832 27.89 27.90 2.30
CA ALA A 832 27.95 28.04 0.84
C ALA A 832 27.45 26.78 0.11
N GLY A 833 26.62 26.95 -0.92
CA GLY A 833 25.92 25.86 -1.61
C GLY A 833 24.73 25.28 -0.85
N MET A 834 24.24 25.96 0.19
CA MET A 834 22.96 25.64 0.84
C MET A 834 21.88 26.65 0.44
N VAL A 835 20.63 26.20 0.34
CA VAL A 835 19.45 27.07 0.20
C VAL A 835 18.77 27.28 1.55
N GLN A 836 18.31 28.51 1.81
CA GLN A 836 17.38 28.75 2.91
C GLN A 836 15.96 28.37 2.48
N VAL A 837 15.25 27.66 3.34
CA VAL A 837 13.85 27.27 3.18
C VAL A 837 13.04 27.84 4.34
N ASN A 838 11.94 28.51 4.03
CA ASN A 838 10.99 29.06 5.01
C ASN A 838 9.75 28.17 5.09
N PHE A 839 9.13 28.07 6.27
CA PHE A 839 8.03 27.14 6.53
C PHE A 839 6.74 27.82 7.02
N SER A 840 5.63 27.08 7.01
CA SER A 840 4.30 27.54 7.43
C SER A 840 4.18 27.82 8.93
N ASP A 841 5.00 27.17 9.76
CA ASP A 841 5.09 27.32 11.22
C ASP A 841 5.95 28.52 11.68
N GLY A 842 6.39 29.35 10.73
CA GLY A 842 7.30 30.48 10.95
C GLY A 842 8.79 30.11 11.04
N SER A 843 9.15 28.83 11.08
CA SER A 843 10.55 28.41 11.13
C SER A 843 11.26 28.56 9.78
N THR A 844 12.59 28.57 9.83
CA THR A 844 13.47 28.52 8.65
C THR A 844 14.51 27.41 8.84
N GLY A 845 15.11 26.94 7.76
CA GLY A 845 16.20 25.96 7.81
C GLY A 845 17.13 26.09 6.60
N LEU A 846 18.38 25.65 6.78
CA LEU A 846 19.39 25.59 5.71
C LEU A 846 19.62 24.13 5.30
N TYR A 847 19.56 23.89 3.99
CA TYR A 847 19.68 22.56 3.39
C TYR A 847 20.55 22.59 2.14
N ASN A 848 21.34 21.54 1.92
CA ASN A 848 22.05 21.32 0.66
C ASN A 848 21.07 20.93 -0.45
N ARG A 849 20.04 20.12 -0.13
CA ARG A 849 19.01 19.69 -1.08
C ARG A 849 17.60 19.68 -0.47
N VAL A 850 16.62 19.96 -1.31
CA VAL A 850 15.18 19.83 -1.04
C VAL A 850 14.61 18.73 -1.95
N VAL A 851 14.29 17.58 -1.37
CA VAL A 851 13.71 16.44 -2.07
C VAL A 851 12.18 16.56 -2.05
N THR A 852 11.61 16.71 -3.25
CA THR A 852 10.17 16.93 -3.46
C THR A 852 9.48 15.62 -3.82
N ALA A 853 8.95 14.96 -2.79
CA ALA A 853 8.23 13.69 -2.84
C ALA A 853 6.70 13.90 -2.79
N HIS A 854 6.21 14.87 -3.56
CA HIS A 854 4.78 15.27 -3.60
C HIS A 854 3.92 14.43 -4.54
N GLY A 855 4.54 13.50 -5.26
CA GLY A 855 3.90 12.69 -6.29
C GLY A 855 3.63 13.47 -7.58
N GLN A 856 2.93 12.79 -8.50
CA GLN A 856 2.64 13.26 -9.85
C GLN A 856 1.34 14.11 -9.90
N ASP A 857 1.09 14.81 -11.01
CA ASP A 857 -0.04 15.72 -11.17
C ASP A 857 -0.93 15.40 -12.38
N ALA A 858 -2.00 14.62 -12.13
CA ALA A 858 -2.98 14.26 -13.16
C ALA A 858 -3.68 15.47 -13.80
N THR A 859 -3.70 16.61 -13.11
CA THR A 859 -4.37 17.86 -13.53
C THR A 859 -3.47 18.74 -14.40
N ALA A 860 -2.15 18.51 -14.38
CA ALA A 860 -1.20 19.21 -15.23
C ALA A 860 -1.32 18.71 -16.68
N ARG A 861 -0.84 19.53 -17.63
CA ARG A 861 -0.76 19.13 -19.03
C ARG A 861 -0.02 17.79 -19.14
N GLY A 862 -0.61 16.81 -19.84
CA GLY A 862 -0.08 15.45 -19.97
C GLY A 862 -0.49 14.47 -18.87
N GLY A 863 -1.15 14.92 -17.80
CA GLY A 863 -1.85 14.05 -16.87
C GLY A 863 -3.18 13.53 -17.42
N ALA A 864 -3.59 12.34 -16.97
CA ALA A 864 -4.80 11.67 -17.46
C ALA A 864 -6.11 12.45 -17.18
N GLU A 865 -6.18 13.17 -16.05
CA GLU A 865 -7.33 14.02 -15.70
C GLU A 865 -7.39 15.23 -16.64
N HIS A 866 -6.26 15.91 -16.87
CA HIS A 866 -6.18 17.05 -17.80
C HIS A 866 -6.62 16.70 -19.23
N LEU A 867 -6.27 15.50 -19.71
CA LEU A 867 -6.61 15.02 -21.05
C LEU A 867 -8.11 14.71 -21.20
N LEU A 868 -8.76 14.26 -20.12
CA LEU A 868 -10.12 13.73 -20.16
C LEU A 868 -11.17 14.61 -19.47
N ARG A 869 -10.78 15.66 -18.73
CA ARG A 869 -11.65 16.48 -17.86
C ARG A 869 -12.97 16.91 -18.53
N ASP A 870 -12.93 17.22 -19.83
CA ASP A 870 -14.07 17.75 -20.58
C ASP A 870 -15.09 16.60 -20.84
N ILE A 871 -14.61 15.38 -21.14
CA ILE A 871 -15.42 14.16 -21.24
C ILE A 871 -15.87 13.68 -19.85
N ALA A 872 -15.02 13.79 -18.83
CA ALA A 872 -15.33 13.41 -17.45
C ALA A 872 -16.43 14.29 -16.85
N SER A 873 -16.51 15.56 -17.25
CA SER A 873 -17.57 16.49 -16.85
C SER A 873 -18.91 16.24 -17.57
N ASP A 874 -18.87 15.72 -18.80
CA ASP A 874 -20.04 15.44 -19.64
C ASP A 874 -20.64 14.03 -19.39
N GLN A 875 -19.77 13.01 -19.30
CA GLN A 875 -20.15 11.59 -19.28
C GLN A 875 -19.93 10.93 -17.90
N GLY A 876 -19.37 11.66 -16.94
CA GLY A 876 -19.06 11.17 -15.59
C GLY A 876 -17.92 10.15 -15.53
N VAL A 877 -17.57 9.79 -14.30
CA VAL A 877 -16.50 8.85 -13.97
C VAL A 877 -17.01 7.82 -12.96
N ARG A 878 -16.65 6.55 -13.16
CA ARG A 878 -16.91 5.45 -12.21
C ARG A 878 -15.63 4.64 -11.91
N PRO A 879 -15.37 4.25 -10.66
CA PRO A 879 -14.23 3.42 -10.29
C PRO A 879 -14.35 2.02 -10.89
N ILE A 880 -13.25 1.49 -11.44
CA ILE A 880 -13.18 0.08 -11.83
C ILE A 880 -12.73 -0.73 -10.63
N ARG A 881 -13.65 -1.56 -10.14
CA ARG A 881 -13.50 -2.41 -8.96
C ARG A 881 -12.99 -3.79 -9.42
N ALA A 882 -11.98 -4.33 -8.74
CA ALA A 882 -11.52 -5.70 -9.02
C ALA A 882 -12.60 -6.71 -8.62
N ARG A 883 -12.61 -7.85 -9.31
CA ARG A 883 -13.46 -8.99 -8.99
C ARG A 883 -12.62 -10.14 -8.47
N ASP A 884 -13.19 -10.92 -7.57
CA ASP A 884 -12.60 -12.18 -7.13
C ASP A 884 -12.79 -13.30 -8.17
N GLU A 885 -12.24 -14.48 -7.87
CA GLU A 885 -12.38 -15.70 -8.68
C GLU A 885 -13.84 -16.16 -8.90
N HIS A 886 -14.77 -15.65 -8.08
CA HIS A 886 -16.22 -15.90 -8.16
C HIS A 886 -16.98 -14.78 -8.90
N GLY A 887 -16.29 -13.76 -9.43
CA GLY A 887 -16.87 -12.63 -10.15
C GLY A 887 -17.51 -11.53 -9.26
N ARG A 888 -17.42 -11.67 -7.93
CA ARG A 888 -17.94 -10.70 -6.95
C ARG A 888 -17.01 -9.50 -6.87
N GLU A 889 -17.55 -8.30 -6.63
CA GLU A 889 -16.74 -7.09 -6.50
C GLU A 889 -16.02 -7.05 -5.15
N THR A 890 -14.76 -6.62 -5.18
CA THR A 890 -13.88 -6.44 -4.02
C THR A 890 -13.75 -4.93 -3.68
N SER A 891 -13.03 -4.57 -2.62
CA SER A 891 -12.67 -3.16 -2.35
C SER A 891 -11.46 -2.65 -3.15
N ASP A 892 -10.80 -3.51 -3.93
CA ASP A 892 -9.59 -3.13 -4.66
C ASP A 892 -9.91 -2.30 -5.92
N LEU A 893 -9.32 -1.11 -6.01
CA LEU A 893 -9.42 -0.19 -7.14
C LEU A 893 -8.32 -0.48 -8.18
N ILE A 894 -8.70 -0.84 -9.40
CA ILE A 894 -7.76 -1.20 -10.49
C ILE A 894 -7.71 -0.20 -11.65
N GLY A 895 -8.63 0.78 -11.69
CA GLY A 895 -8.63 1.87 -12.66
C GLY A 895 -9.85 2.76 -12.54
N LEU A 896 -10.04 3.66 -13.50
CA LEU A 896 -11.26 4.46 -13.65
C LEU A 896 -11.87 4.25 -15.04
N GLN A 897 -13.18 4.34 -15.13
CA GLN A 897 -13.95 4.32 -16.37
C GLN A 897 -14.60 5.70 -16.54
N VAL A 898 -14.36 6.35 -17.67
CA VAL A 898 -14.84 7.69 -18.03
C VAL A 898 -15.80 7.54 -19.22
N GLY A 899 -17.05 7.94 -19.02
CA GLY A 899 -18.15 7.54 -19.93
C GLY A 899 -18.20 6.02 -20.16
N ASP A 900 -18.62 5.59 -21.35
CA ASP A 900 -18.83 4.16 -21.68
C ASP A 900 -17.78 3.55 -22.62
N GLY A 901 -16.62 4.20 -22.81
CA GLY A 901 -15.52 3.62 -23.59
C GLY A 901 -14.10 4.13 -23.31
N ILE A 902 -13.89 5.00 -22.32
CA ILE A 902 -12.53 5.41 -21.92
C ILE A 902 -12.18 4.80 -20.57
N ARG A 903 -11.00 4.17 -20.47
CA ARG A 903 -10.45 3.62 -19.22
C ARG A 903 -9.16 4.34 -18.86
N VAL A 904 -8.99 4.74 -17.61
CA VAL A 904 -7.70 5.16 -17.04
C VAL A 904 -7.10 3.97 -16.34
N VAL A 905 -5.97 3.46 -16.86
CA VAL A 905 -5.43 2.16 -16.49
C VAL A 905 -4.43 2.27 -15.35
N GLY A 906 -4.68 1.52 -14.27
CA GLY A 906 -3.82 1.42 -13.10
C GLY A 906 -4.01 2.57 -12.11
N PRO A 907 -4.18 2.28 -10.79
CA PRO A 907 -4.70 3.25 -9.84
C PRO A 907 -3.74 4.39 -9.46
N ALA A 908 -2.47 4.42 -9.93
CA ALA A 908 -1.61 5.58 -9.67
C ALA A 908 -2.00 6.80 -10.53
N ALA A 909 -2.66 6.62 -11.67
CA ALA A 909 -3.24 7.69 -12.48
C ALA A 909 -4.53 8.29 -11.88
N SER A 910 -4.99 7.75 -10.75
CA SER A 910 -6.22 8.14 -10.08
C SER A 910 -5.97 9.16 -8.96
N ALA A 911 -5.91 10.46 -9.31
CA ALA A 911 -5.86 11.55 -8.33
C ALA A 911 -7.20 11.77 -7.59
N ASN A 912 -7.16 12.36 -6.39
CA ASN A 912 -8.36 12.60 -5.58
C ASN A 912 -9.44 13.50 -6.24
N LYS A 913 -9.06 14.30 -7.23
CA LYS A 913 -9.99 15.17 -7.97
C LYS A 913 -10.96 14.45 -8.89
N TRP A 914 -10.67 13.20 -9.28
CA TRP A 914 -11.64 12.40 -10.05
C TRP A 914 -12.99 12.22 -9.32
N ARG A 915 -13.01 12.39 -7.99
CA ARG A 915 -14.23 12.42 -7.16
C ARG A 915 -15.19 13.55 -7.55
N ASP A 916 -14.67 14.67 -8.06
CA ASP A 916 -15.46 15.83 -8.50
C ASP A 916 -16.30 15.49 -9.76
N HIS A 917 -16.05 14.34 -10.40
CA HIS A 917 -16.75 13.81 -11.57
C HIS A 917 -17.49 12.46 -11.30
N MET A 918 -17.61 12.04 -10.03
CA MET A 918 -18.22 10.77 -9.63
C MET A 918 -19.63 10.92 -9.05
N SER A 919 -20.36 9.81 -8.95
CA SER A 919 -21.52 9.72 -8.05
C SER A 919 -21.09 9.86 -6.58
N ALA A 920 -22.03 10.14 -5.67
CA ALA A 920 -21.69 10.23 -4.24
C ALA A 920 -21.10 8.90 -3.71
N ASP A 921 -21.77 7.78 -4.01
CA ASP A 921 -21.40 6.43 -3.58
C ASP A 921 -20.06 5.97 -4.18
N ASP A 922 -19.82 6.29 -5.46
CA ASP A 922 -18.53 6.02 -6.11
C ASP A 922 -17.42 6.94 -5.59
N GLY A 923 -17.74 8.20 -5.29
CA GLY A 923 -16.83 9.16 -4.68
C GLY A 923 -16.48 8.80 -3.24
N GLU A 924 -17.37 8.17 -2.49
CA GLU A 924 -17.07 7.58 -1.18
C GLU A 924 -16.21 6.31 -1.33
N TYR A 925 -16.65 5.34 -2.14
CA TYR A 925 -15.88 4.11 -2.41
C TYR A 925 -14.45 4.42 -2.88
N PHE A 926 -14.29 5.33 -3.83
CA PHE A 926 -12.99 5.74 -4.35
C PHE A 926 -12.13 6.40 -3.28
N GLY A 927 -12.72 7.24 -2.42
CA GLY A 927 -12.03 7.82 -1.27
C GLY A 927 -11.54 6.74 -0.30
N ASN A 928 -12.40 5.77 0.04
CA ASN A 928 -12.07 4.67 0.93
C ASN A 928 -10.99 3.74 0.33
N ALA A 929 -11.11 3.34 -0.93
CA ALA A 929 -10.12 2.50 -1.60
C ALA A 929 -8.76 3.21 -1.78
N MET A 930 -8.74 4.53 -2.02
CA MET A 930 -7.50 5.31 -2.05
C MET A 930 -6.86 5.43 -0.67
N ASN A 931 -7.66 5.53 0.40
CA ASN A 931 -7.16 5.50 1.78
C ASN A 931 -6.63 4.10 2.16
N GLU A 932 -7.38 3.02 1.91
CA GLU A 932 -6.93 1.63 2.15
C GLU A 932 -5.61 1.32 1.40
N ARG A 933 -5.50 1.76 0.15
CA ARG A 933 -4.25 1.67 -0.63
C ARG A 933 -3.12 2.52 -0.03
N ALA A 934 -3.42 3.71 0.47
CA ALA A 934 -2.48 4.54 1.22
C ALA A 934 -2.16 3.97 2.62
N HIS A 935 -2.85 2.92 3.08
CA HIS A 935 -2.59 2.29 4.38
C HIS A 935 -2.04 0.86 4.25
N GLY A 936 -2.04 0.28 3.04
CA GLY A 936 -1.43 -1.00 2.73
C GLY A 936 -2.11 -2.19 3.40
N THR A 937 -3.37 -2.02 3.83
CA THR A 937 -4.16 -3.01 4.57
C THR A 937 -4.63 -4.18 3.69
N GLY A 938 -4.69 -3.97 2.36
CA GLY A 938 -4.90 -5.00 1.34
C GLY A 938 -3.78 -6.05 1.31
N SER A 939 -3.86 -7.01 2.23
CA SER A 939 -2.96 -8.16 2.35
C SER A 939 -3.71 -9.48 2.13
N ARG A 940 -4.95 -9.62 2.61
CA ARG A 940 -5.82 -10.77 2.32
C ARG A 940 -6.27 -10.78 0.85
N SER A 941 -6.98 -9.73 0.40
CA SER A 941 -7.39 -9.59 -0.99
C SER A 941 -6.21 -9.66 -1.97
N ARG A 942 -5.02 -9.20 -1.54
CA ARG A 942 -3.77 -9.30 -2.29
C ARG A 942 -3.29 -10.74 -2.47
N THR A 943 -3.35 -11.57 -1.43
CA THR A 943 -2.96 -12.99 -1.53
C THR A 943 -3.98 -13.79 -2.35
N GLU A 944 -5.28 -13.50 -2.15
CA GLU A 944 -6.39 -14.10 -2.91
C GLU A 944 -6.33 -13.69 -4.39
N ALA A 945 -6.04 -12.42 -4.70
CA ALA A 945 -5.79 -11.96 -6.05
C ALA A 945 -4.51 -12.57 -6.65
N GLU A 946 -3.40 -12.62 -5.91
CA GLU A 946 -2.15 -13.24 -6.39
C GLU A 946 -2.33 -14.75 -6.68
N ALA A 947 -3.25 -15.44 -5.98
CA ALA A 947 -3.67 -16.81 -6.27
C ALA A 947 -4.62 -16.92 -7.49
N ALA A 948 -5.68 -16.10 -7.57
CA ALA A 948 -6.61 -16.06 -8.71
C ALA A 948 -5.93 -15.63 -10.02
N ILE A 949 -4.89 -14.80 -9.92
CA ILE A 949 -4.02 -14.47 -11.04
C ILE A 949 -3.20 -15.69 -11.48
N ALA A 950 -2.68 -16.49 -10.53
CA ALA A 950 -1.93 -17.70 -10.83
C ALA A 950 -2.80 -18.84 -11.42
N SER A 951 -4.11 -18.88 -11.11
CA SER A 951 -5.07 -19.80 -11.74
C SER A 951 -5.60 -19.32 -13.10
N GLY A 952 -5.24 -18.11 -13.54
CA GLY A 952 -5.73 -17.50 -14.78
C GLY A 952 -7.12 -16.86 -14.68
N GLN A 953 -7.72 -16.81 -13.48
CA GLN A 953 -9.02 -16.20 -13.20
C GLN A 953 -8.90 -14.70 -12.85
N GLN A 954 -8.25 -13.93 -13.73
CA GLN A 954 -8.14 -12.48 -13.51
C GLN A 954 -9.49 -11.76 -13.70
N PRO A 955 -9.74 -10.62 -13.04
CA PRO A 955 -10.91 -9.80 -13.30
C PRO A 955 -10.81 -9.13 -14.67
N ARG A 956 -11.81 -9.34 -15.54
CA ARG A 956 -11.90 -8.60 -16.82
C ARG A 956 -12.22 -7.12 -16.58
N VAL A 957 -11.37 -6.26 -17.12
CA VAL A 957 -11.48 -4.79 -17.05
C VAL A 957 -12.12 -4.23 -18.33
N SER A 958 -12.18 -5.03 -19.40
CA SER A 958 -13.07 -4.85 -20.57
C SER A 958 -13.36 -6.24 -21.16
N SER A 959 -14.12 -6.33 -22.26
CA SER A 959 -14.39 -7.58 -23.00
C SER A 959 -13.15 -8.45 -23.17
N ASP A 960 -12.03 -7.85 -23.56
CA ASP A 960 -10.85 -8.55 -24.11
C ASP A 960 -9.55 -8.28 -23.35
N SER A 961 -9.60 -7.70 -22.15
CA SER A 961 -8.40 -7.41 -21.33
C SER A 961 -8.65 -7.56 -19.83
N TRP A 962 -7.71 -8.23 -19.18
CA TRP A 962 -7.65 -8.42 -17.73
C TRP A 962 -7.05 -7.23 -16.96
N GLY A 963 -6.73 -6.13 -17.65
CA GLY A 963 -6.14 -4.92 -17.07
C GLY A 963 -4.69 -5.08 -16.63
N VAL A 964 -4.29 -4.34 -15.59
CA VAL A 964 -2.97 -4.43 -14.95
C VAL A 964 -3.18 -4.58 -13.44
N PRO A 965 -2.88 -5.74 -12.84
CA PRO A 965 -3.04 -5.92 -11.40
C PRO A 965 -2.07 -5.02 -10.62
N ILE A 966 -2.48 -4.62 -9.41
CA ILE A 966 -1.77 -3.64 -8.57
C ILE A 966 -0.37 -4.18 -8.22
N GLY A 967 0.66 -3.71 -8.93
CA GLY A 967 2.03 -4.22 -8.83
C GLY A 967 3.07 -3.15 -9.16
N LEU A 968 2.99 -2.54 -10.35
CA LEU A 968 3.62 -1.24 -10.58
C LEU A 968 2.70 -0.14 -10.06
N GLU A 969 3.22 0.72 -9.19
CA GLU A 969 2.78 2.12 -9.16
C GLU A 969 3.09 2.67 -10.57
N THR A 970 2.08 3.19 -11.30
CA THR A 970 2.13 3.35 -12.75
C THR A 970 2.92 4.60 -13.20
N TRP A 971 4.21 4.61 -12.88
CA TRP A 971 5.20 5.62 -13.25
C TRP A 971 5.48 5.62 -14.76
N ALA A 972 4.64 6.30 -15.52
CA ALA A 972 5.05 6.84 -16.82
C ALA A 972 5.25 8.34 -16.63
N ASP A 973 6.48 8.81 -16.91
CA ASP A 973 6.67 10.21 -17.26
C ASP A 973 6.12 10.37 -18.67
N SER A 974 5.01 11.10 -18.80
CA SER A 974 4.33 11.32 -20.07
C SER A 974 5.07 12.30 -20.99
N TYR A 975 6.17 12.89 -20.54
CA TYR A 975 7.06 13.69 -21.37
C TYR A 975 8.47 13.10 -21.41
N GLY A 976 8.90 12.70 -22.62
CA GLY A 976 10.33 12.61 -22.89
C GLY A 976 10.97 13.97 -22.65
N LYS A 977 12.14 13.97 -21.99
CA LYS A 977 12.98 15.17 -21.89
C LYS A 977 13.26 15.70 -23.30
N LEU A 978 13.16 17.02 -23.47
CA LEU A 978 13.82 17.75 -24.55
C LEU A 978 15.35 17.72 -24.36
#